data_AF-A0A3D0QW32-F1
#
_entry.id   AF-A0A3D0QW32-F1
#
_cell.length_a   1.000
_cell.length_b   1.000
_cell.length_c   1.000
_cell.angle_alpha   90.00
_cell.angle_beta   90.00
_cell.angle_gamma   90.00
#
_symmetry.space_group_name_H-M   'P 1'
#
loop_
_entity.id
_entity.type
_entity.pdbx_description
1 polymer ?
#
loop_
_entity_poly.entity_id
_entity_poly.type
_entity_poly.pdbx_seq_one_letter_code
_entity_poly.pdbx_strand_id
1 'polypeptide(L)'
;MRRNHELPGIGATVVSFTQTFDGVEAVHGGVLTVTVAKDGRVLSYAGDPVRSGGLLAGFDKSPADALAAVVSSLSPSSDYVPLPTGKSQAGYQVFGAGPFAQVQRVRKVAFPTAGGARPAYSVLFVKSLDEAWGVVVDAATGDTLARQSLVQHEGPLEPEGTVYENFPGAPRGGGPVIKSFGPNPSSPGGWVDPTGVAGLPGPTTLGNNANTFAQYTAPLAPTDEHNRPISPTAQFNYAYGANWARTKGQTLPPSYVLDRDPAVTNLFYHHNRIHDEFYRFGFTETAGNFQVNNFGKGGKGGDPISGLAHSGATTGGAPTYLGRDNANMLTLPDGIPSFSSMYLWEPINDAFEGPYADGNFDQTVIQHEYSHGLSNRYVGGGGLGALGGEQSGAMGEGWGDWYAINHLGREGLYDKAVVGEYAVGNADRGIRNWAFDRSPLTYGDYGYDITGPEVHADGEIWTAMLWDLRRALVDRYGNKAGSDIAEHLVTDAMPLSPPSPSFLDMRDAILDADTLRFHGDNTDAIWTVFARRGAGRSAATAGPDDTDPKPGFDHAAPTRNGMLAVKLVNASTGEPIEDARVIIGEFEARVTPLGTSGSGGVVSAPMVDGTYTMTVQARGFGIQKFRDLQVKSGKTTARTLKLAPNLASKQNGASVVKTSSQDDGSPASFLIDDTEATAWKTKDQGKPYNSGAHQVAEVKLAEEAQVSRIAVSTLKPTTAGRFNVTKDFTVQTSTDGVLWKTVKAGTFGAPAPRPTAPDMLMQTLKLDTPVTASHVRVFVDSIQGETKTYAVLSELQVFGDASGVEPLPFTPDEPVSESGTIQVGEPQGLWYLPGTEPYRPGVTVASWQAACGTPPAAQGADAWITKLPAGWGDGLHVASYTEPESQLGEMQMFFYDSECKPITGDFATPGQKVVIAPGAAYVGLLYLYGADYKFTLTARQAG
;
A
#
# COMPACT_ATOMS: atom_id res chain seq x y z
N MET A 1 -56.15 33.24 4.76
CA MET A 1 -55.29 33.31 5.96
C MET A 1 -55.48 32.00 6.72
N ARG A 2 -54.40 31.24 6.92
CA ARG A 2 -54.40 29.88 7.51
C ARG A 2 -54.32 29.90 9.03
N ARG A 3 -53.47 30.76 9.58
CA ARG A 3 -53.26 30.90 11.04
C ARG A 3 -52.93 32.34 11.35
N ASN A 4 -53.48 32.85 12.45
CA ASN A 4 -53.13 34.14 13.04
C ASN A 4 -52.90 33.88 14.53
N HIS A 5 -51.66 33.92 14.97
CA HIS A 5 -51.26 33.49 16.31
C HIS A 5 -50.34 34.52 16.97
N GLU A 6 -50.76 35.10 18.07
CA GLU A 6 -49.90 35.90 18.93
C GLU A 6 -48.99 35.00 19.76
N LEU A 7 -47.68 35.24 19.71
CA LEU A 7 -46.67 34.55 20.51
C LEU A 7 -46.76 35.03 21.96
N PRO A 8 -47.19 34.15 22.90
CA PRO A 8 -47.38 34.55 24.29
C PRO A 8 -46.08 35.07 24.92
N GLY A 9 -46.17 36.16 25.68
CA GLY A 9 -45.04 36.76 26.40
C GLY A 9 -44.11 37.65 25.56
N ILE A 10 -44.19 37.60 24.23
CA ILE A 10 -43.31 38.36 23.32
C ILE A 10 -44.10 39.44 22.55
N GLY A 11 -45.41 39.27 22.36
CA GLY A 11 -46.28 40.26 21.73
C GLY A 11 -46.10 40.41 20.22
N ALA A 12 -45.41 39.47 19.59
CA ALA A 12 -45.34 39.35 18.13
C ALA A 12 -46.46 38.44 17.61
N THR A 13 -47.00 38.74 16.44
CA THR A 13 -48.06 37.97 15.77
C THR A 13 -47.50 37.24 14.56
N VAL A 14 -47.67 35.92 14.52
CA VAL A 14 -47.34 35.07 13.37
C VAL A 14 -48.60 34.85 12.53
N VAL A 15 -48.58 35.36 11.30
CA VAL A 15 -49.67 35.22 10.33
C VAL A 15 -49.24 34.32 9.19
N SER A 16 -49.87 33.16 9.06
CA SER A 16 -49.63 32.23 7.95
C SER A 16 -50.75 32.31 6.92
N PHE A 17 -50.38 32.30 5.65
CA PHE A 17 -51.24 32.23 4.47
C PHE A 17 -51.04 30.89 3.77
N THR A 18 -52.11 30.34 3.19
CA THR A 18 -52.05 29.20 2.26
C THR A 18 -52.52 29.70 0.91
N GLN A 19 -51.78 29.37 -0.13
CA GLN A 19 -52.13 29.64 -1.52
C GLN A 19 -53.32 28.78 -1.94
N THR A 20 -54.17 29.34 -2.79
CA THR A 20 -55.32 28.64 -3.36
C THR A 20 -55.21 28.61 -4.87
N PHE A 21 -55.72 27.53 -5.48
CA PHE A 21 -55.83 27.32 -6.91
C PHE A 21 -57.31 27.07 -7.20
N ASP A 22 -57.96 28.00 -7.90
CA ASP A 22 -59.42 27.98 -8.14
C ASP A 22 -60.25 27.76 -6.86
N GLY A 23 -59.83 28.39 -5.75
CA GLY A 23 -60.48 28.28 -4.45
C GLY A 23 -60.14 27.01 -3.65
N VAL A 24 -59.27 26.14 -4.16
CA VAL A 24 -58.80 24.93 -3.46
C VAL A 24 -57.44 25.17 -2.81
N GLU A 25 -57.31 24.88 -1.52
CA GLU A 25 -56.06 25.07 -0.77
C GLU A 25 -54.94 24.11 -1.19
N ALA A 26 -53.71 24.61 -1.27
CA ALA A 26 -52.52 23.80 -1.47
C ALA A 26 -52.24 22.87 -0.27
N VAL A 27 -51.86 21.61 -0.54
CA VAL A 27 -51.53 20.61 0.50
C VAL A 27 -50.04 20.52 0.83
N HIS A 28 -49.17 20.71 -0.18
CA HIS A 28 -47.72 20.76 -0.07
C HIS A 28 -47.23 21.97 -0.89
N GLY A 29 -46.37 22.81 -0.33
CA GLY A 29 -46.05 24.09 -0.97
C GLY A 29 -47.12 25.16 -0.77
N GLY A 30 -46.82 26.40 -1.16
CA GLY A 30 -47.79 27.49 -1.19
C GLY A 30 -48.11 28.08 0.18
N VAL A 31 -47.23 27.95 1.17
CA VAL A 31 -47.40 28.57 2.50
C VAL A 31 -46.50 29.78 2.61
N LEU A 32 -47.05 30.90 3.07
CA LEU A 32 -46.28 32.10 3.43
C LEU A 32 -46.57 32.46 4.87
N THR A 33 -45.55 32.52 5.71
CA THR A 33 -45.67 32.96 7.09
C THR A 33 -44.97 34.29 7.28
N VAL A 34 -45.67 35.25 7.88
CA VAL A 34 -45.19 36.60 8.16
C VAL A 34 -45.21 36.81 9.68
N THR A 35 -44.07 37.17 10.24
CA THR A 35 -43.96 37.54 11.66
C THR A 35 -44.08 39.05 11.77
N VAL A 36 -45.04 39.52 12.55
CA VAL A 36 -45.34 40.94 12.77
C VAL A 36 -45.03 41.28 14.22
N ALA A 37 -44.21 42.30 14.45
CA ALA A 37 -43.91 42.81 15.78
C ALA A 37 -45.13 43.46 16.43
N LYS A 38 -45.05 43.66 17.75
CA LYS A 38 -46.09 44.35 18.54
C LYS A 38 -46.45 45.75 18.03
N ASP A 39 -45.50 46.42 17.39
CA ASP A 39 -45.67 47.77 16.81
C ASP A 39 -46.20 47.76 15.36
N GLY A 40 -46.56 46.59 14.83
CA GLY A 40 -47.11 46.41 13.48
C GLY A 40 -46.06 46.24 12.37
N ARG A 41 -44.76 46.29 12.68
CA ARG A 41 -43.71 46.07 11.67
C ARG A 41 -43.57 44.59 11.31
N VAL A 42 -43.39 44.27 10.03
CA VAL A 42 -42.99 42.93 9.60
C VAL A 42 -41.52 42.69 9.99
N LEU A 43 -41.28 41.67 10.81
CA LEU A 43 -39.95 41.24 11.24
C LEU A 43 -39.31 40.27 10.26
N SER A 44 -40.10 39.34 9.73
CA SER A 44 -39.63 38.34 8.78
C SER A 44 -40.81 37.79 7.97
N TYR A 45 -40.49 37.29 6.78
CA TYR A 45 -41.39 36.42 6.03
C TYR A 45 -40.60 35.18 5.59
N ALA A 46 -41.24 34.02 5.66
CA ALA A 46 -40.68 32.75 5.23
C ALA A 46 -41.78 31.91 4.61
N GLY A 47 -41.51 31.27 3.48
CA GLY A 47 -42.51 30.51 2.77
C GLY A 47 -41.99 29.89 1.49
N ASP A 48 -42.81 29.02 0.91
CA ASP A 48 -42.58 28.30 -0.33
C ASP A 48 -43.69 28.60 -1.36
N PRO A 49 -43.96 29.88 -1.67
CA PRO A 49 -45.00 30.23 -2.62
C PRO A 49 -44.68 29.64 -3.99
N VAL A 50 -45.69 29.08 -4.62
CA VAL A 50 -45.60 28.48 -5.96
C VAL A 50 -46.24 29.44 -6.97
N ARG A 51 -45.89 29.30 -8.26
CA ARG A 51 -46.45 30.20 -9.30
C ARG A 51 -47.98 30.15 -9.29
N SER A 52 -48.62 31.32 -9.38
CA SER A 52 -50.08 31.41 -9.48
C SER A 52 -50.58 30.80 -10.79
N GLY A 53 -51.71 30.09 -10.73
CA GLY A 53 -52.37 29.48 -11.87
C GLY A 53 -53.71 28.85 -11.47
N GLY A 54 -54.42 28.24 -12.42
CA GLY A 54 -55.60 27.42 -12.15
C GLY A 54 -55.24 25.95 -11.92
N LEU A 55 -56.27 25.13 -11.68
CA LEU A 55 -56.14 23.68 -11.65
C LEU A 55 -55.95 23.13 -13.07
N LEU A 56 -55.05 22.16 -13.21
CA LEU A 56 -54.71 21.52 -14.49
C LEU A 56 -55.78 20.51 -14.98
N ALA A 57 -56.73 20.13 -14.13
CA ALA A 57 -57.78 19.15 -14.40
C ALA A 57 -58.99 19.34 -13.45
N GLY A 58 -60.02 18.50 -13.60
CA GLY A 58 -61.18 18.42 -12.71
C GLY A 58 -61.05 17.39 -11.58
N PHE A 59 -62.01 17.40 -10.66
CA PHE A 59 -62.17 16.36 -9.64
C PHE A 59 -63.06 15.24 -10.20
N ASP A 60 -62.51 14.40 -11.07
CA ASP A 60 -63.25 13.35 -11.78
C ASP A 60 -63.52 12.11 -10.90
N LYS A 61 -62.65 11.88 -9.90
CA LYS A 61 -62.82 10.85 -8.85
C LYS A 61 -63.58 11.43 -7.66
N SER A 62 -64.31 10.58 -6.95
CA SER A 62 -64.93 10.94 -5.67
C SER A 62 -63.94 10.80 -4.50
N PRO A 63 -64.22 11.42 -3.34
CA PRO A 63 -63.43 11.17 -2.12
C PRO A 63 -63.42 9.69 -1.70
N ALA A 64 -64.48 8.93 -2.02
CA ALA A 64 -64.57 7.50 -1.76
C ALA A 64 -63.62 6.71 -2.68
N ASP A 65 -63.52 7.08 -3.96
CA ASP A 65 -62.60 6.45 -4.92
C ASP A 65 -61.14 6.68 -4.50
N ALA A 66 -60.82 7.89 -4.05
CA ALA A 66 -59.48 8.20 -3.54
C ALA A 66 -59.13 7.37 -2.29
N LEU A 67 -60.06 7.21 -1.34
CA LEU A 67 -59.84 6.35 -0.18
C LEU A 67 -59.73 4.87 -0.57
N ALA A 68 -60.54 4.39 -1.52
CA ALA A 68 -60.45 3.03 -2.03
C ALA A 68 -59.07 2.74 -2.65
N ALA A 69 -58.54 3.69 -3.45
CA ALA A 69 -57.21 3.58 -4.04
C ALA A 69 -56.11 3.47 -2.96
N VAL A 70 -56.21 4.27 -1.90
CA VAL A 70 -55.26 4.22 -0.77
C VAL A 70 -55.33 2.88 -0.03
N VAL A 71 -56.54 2.38 0.24
CA VAL A 71 -56.72 1.10 0.93
C VAL A 71 -56.24 -0.07 0.07
N SER A 72 -56.52 -0.07 -1.23
CA SER A 72 -56.02 -1.09 -2.15
C SER A 72 -54.48 -1.13 -2.19
N SER A 73 -53.82 0.04 -2.07
CA SER A 73 -52.37 0.13 -2.03
C SER A 73 -51.76 -0.28 -0.68
N LEU A 74 -52.34 0.15 0.44
CA LEU A 74 -51.75 0.01 1.78
C LEU A 74 -52.28 -1.18 2.58
N SER A 75 -53.37 -1.79 2.13
CA SER A 75 -54.00 -2.96 2.76
C SER A 75 -54.72 -3.80 1.69
N PRO A 76 -53.99 -4.37 0.70
CA PRO A 76 -54.57 -5.03 -0.48
C PRO A 76 -55.47 -6.23 -0.17
N SER A 77 -55.31 -6.85 1.01
CA SER A 77 -56.14 -7.97 1.49
C SER A 77 -57.41 -7.53 2.23
N SER A 78 -57.72 -6.24 2.29
CA SER A 78 -58.87 -5.72 3.02
C SER A 78 -60.13 -5.65 2.14
N ASP A 79 -61.24 -6.20 2.64
CA ASP A 79 -62.58 -6.06 2.04
C ASP A 79 -63.25 -4.70 2.39
N TYR A 80 -62.47 -3.69 2.77
CA TYR A 80 -62.99 -2.40 3.19
C TYR A 80 -63.64 -1.63 2.04
N VAL A 81 -64.90 -1.25 2.23
CA VAL A 81 -65.63 -0.36 1.32
C VAL A 81 -65.76 1.03 1.96
N PRO A 82 -65.25 2.10 1.32
CA PRO A 82 -65.40 3.47 1.80
C PRO A 82 -66.86 3.90 1.95
N LEU A 83 -67.37 3.94 3.19
CA LEU A 83 -68.73 4.41 3.50
C LEU A 83 -68.69 5.79 4.17
N PRO A 84 -69.19 6.86 3.53
CA PRO A 84 -69.21 8.19 4.12
C PRO A 84 -70.20 8.24 5.28
N THR A 85 -69.77 8.80 6.41
CA THR A 85 -70.60 8.88 7.63
C THR A 85 -71.56 10.08 7.64
N GLY A 86 -71.49 10.94 6.61
CA GLY A 86 -72.17 12.23 6.57
C GLY A 86 -71.56 13.31 7.47
N LYS A 87 -70.55 12.98 8.28
CA LYS A 87 -69.86 13.93 9.16
C LYS A 87 -68.66 14.57 8.46
N SER A 88 -68.36 15.81 8.84
CA SER A 88 -67.09 16.48 8.53
C SER A 88 -66.32 16.79 9.80
N GLN A 89 -64.99 16.67 9.75
CA GLN A 89 -64.08 17.00 10.85
C GLN A 89 -62.89 17.79 10.29
N ALA A 90 -62.69 19.03 10.76
CA ALA A 90 -61.56 19.89 10.36
C ALA A 90 -61.37 20.02 8.83
N GLY A 91 -62.46 20.10 8.07
CA GLY A 91 -62.45 20.20 6.61
C GLY A 91 -62.30 18.87 5.87
N TYR A 92 -62.22 17.74 6.59
CA TYR A 92 -62.26 16.40 6.01
C TYR A 92 -63.67 15.81 6.04
N GLN A 93 -64.04 15.07 5.00
CA GLN A 93 -65.14 14.13 5.02
C GLN A 93 -64.71 12.86 5.78
N VAL A 94 -65.56 12.37 6.68
CA VAL A 94 -65.26 11.22 7.53
C VAL A 94 -65.91 9.95 6.99
N PHE A 95 -65.12 8.89 6.85
CA PHE A 95 -65.52 7.56 6.42
C PHE A 95 -65.47 6.58 7.59
N GLY A 96 -66.33 5.56 7.59
CA GLY A 96 -66.37 4.54 8.64
C GLY A 96 -65.02 3.84 8.81
N ALA A 97 -64.69 3.44 10.04
CA ALA A 97 -63.41 2.79 10.34
C ALA A 97 -63.26 1.41 9.67
N GLY A 98 -64.36 0.67 9.54
CA GLY A 98 -64.32 -0.70 9.02
C GLY A 98 -63.40 -1.59 9.87
N PRO A 99 -62.45 -2.32 9.26
CA PRO A 99 -61.51 -3.17 9.99
C PRO A 99 -60.32 -2.39 10.61
N PHE A 100 -60.22 -1.09 10.40
CA PHE A 100 -59.07 -0.29 10.82
C PHE A 100 -59.25 0.34 12.21
N ALA A 101 -58.13 0.74 12.83
CA ALA A 101 -58.13 1.24 14.20
C ALA A 101 -58.91 2.55 14.42
N GLN A 102 -59.11 3.36 13.37
CA GLN A 102 -59.81 4.64 13.44
C GLN A 102 -60.63 4.92 12.18
N VAL A 103 -61.52 5.91 12.27
CA VAL A 103 -62.22 6.46 11.10
C VAL A 103 -61.25 7.11 10.12
N GLN A 104 -61.53 6.98 8.83
CA GLN A 104 -60.70 7.52 7.76
C GLN A 104 -61.19 8.90 7.34
N ARG A 105 -60.29 9.74 6.83
CA ARG A 105 -60.60 11.15 6.53
C ARG A 105 -60.09 11.55 5.15
N VAL A 106 -60.93 12.20 4.36
CA VAL A 106 -60.54 12.68 3.02
C VAL A 106 -60.96 14.13 2.83
N ARG A 107 -60.06 14.99 2.30
CA ARG A 107 -60.41 16.37 1.93
C ARG A 107 -59.92 16.72 0.53
N LYS A 108 -60.61 17.65 -0.13
CA LYS A 108 -60.15 18.24 -1.41
C LYS A 108 -58.95 19.15 -1.16
N VAL A 109 -57.94 19.04 -2.01
CA VAL A 109 -56.73 19.86 -1.99
C VAL A 109 -56.22 20.12 -3.40
N ALA A 110 -55.32 21.09 -3.54
CA ALA A 110 -54.52 21.30 -4.74
C ALA A 110 -53.09 20.79 -4.46
N PHE A 111 -52.51 20.06 -5.41
CA PHE A 111 -51.11 19.61 -5.35
C PHE A 111 -50.29 20.40 -6.38
N PRO A 112 -49.52 21.42 -5.96
CA PRO A 112 -48.67 22.19 -6.85
C PRO A 112 -47.58 21.33 -7.49
N THR A 113 -47.38 21.49 -8.81
CA THR A 113 -46.25 20.90 -9.54
C THR A 113 -45.53 21.98 -10.34
N ALA A 114 -44.35 21.68 -10.90
CA ALA A 114 -43.61 22.61 -11.76
C ALA A 114 -44.42 23.08 -12.99
N GLY A 115 -45.36 22.26 -13.47
CA GLY A 115 -46.23 22.57 -14.62
C GLY A 115 -47.59 23.19 -14.28
N GLY A 116 -47.93 23.37 -13.00
CA GLY A 116 -49.24 23.85 -12.52
C GLY A 116 -49.86 22.95 -11.45
N ALA A 117 -50.94 23.39 -10.80
CA ALA A 117 -51.54 22.65 -9.69
C ALA A 117 -52.50 21.55 -10.16
N ARG A 118 -52.32 20.32 -9.66
CA ARG A 118 -53.23 19.20 -9.92
C ARG A 118 -54.36 19.20 -8.87
N PRO A 119 -55.63 18.94 -9.25
CA PRO A 119 -56.68 18.67 -8.28
C PRO A 119 -56.39 17.33 -7.58
N ALA A 120 -56.53 17.27 -6.25
CA ALA A 120 -56.18 16.08 -5.49
C ALA A 120 -57.02 15.90 -4.23
N TYR A 121 -57.00 14.69 -3.68
CA TYR A 121 -57.56 14.33 -2.39
C TYR A 121 -56.46 14.05 -1.38
N SER A 122 -56.48 14.73 -0.24
CA SER A 122 -55.65 14.39 0.91
C SER A 122 -56.41 13.41 1.80
N VAL A 123 -55.93 12.17 1.84
CA VAL A 123 -56.45 11.03 2.59
C VAL A 123 -55.61 10.83 3.84
N LEU A 124 -56.20 10.95 5.02
CA LEU A 124 -55.60 10.46 6.26
C LEU A 124 -56.10 9.04 6.49
N PHE A 125 -55.21 8.09 6.25
CA PHE A 125 -55.46 6.67 6.40
C PHE A 125 -54.77 6.15 7.67
N VAL A 126 -55.55 5.70 8.66
CA VAL A 126 -55.07 5.11 9.90
C VAL A 126 -55.41 3.62 9.85
N LYS A 127 -54.42 2.77 9.58
CA LYS A 127 -54.58 1.32 9.49
C LYS A 127 -54.60 0.70 10.89
N SER A 128 -53.60 1.04 11.70
CA SER A 128 -53.45 0.69 13.12
C SER A 128 -52.98 1.92 13.92
N LEU A 129 -52.78 1.79 15.24
CA LEU A 129 -52.29 2.91 16.08
C LEU A 129 -50.82 3.27 15.80
N ASP A 130 -50.05 2.34 15.24
CA ASP A 130 -48.65 2.45 14.84
C ASP A 130 -48.45 2.57 13.32
N GLU A 131 -49.48 2.32 12.50
CA GLU A 131 -49.46 2.48 11.04
C GLU A 131 -50.52 3.50 10.56
N ALA A 132 -50.10 4.73 10.25
CA ALA A 132 -50.97 5.75 9.67
C ALA A 132 -50.23 6.64 8.66
N TRP A 133 -50.92 7.07 7.59
CA TRP A 133 -50.38 7.86 6.49
C TRP A 133 -51.29 9.00 6.06
N GLY A 134 -50.69 10.12 5.66
CA GLY A 134 -51.28 11.16 4.85
C GLY A 134 -50.90 10.90 3.40
N VAL A 135 -51.88 10.58 2.56
CA VAL A 135 -51.69 10.28 1.15
C VAL A 135 -52.38 11.36 0.32
N VAL A 136 -51.70 11.87 -0.69
CA VAL A 136 -52.29 12.77 -1.69
C VAL A 136 -52.54 11.97 -2.94
N VAL A 137 -53.80 11.89 -3.35
CA VAL A 137 -54.26 11.12 -4.51
C VAL A 137 -54.74 12.09 -5.59
N ASP A 138 -54.25 11.95 -6.82
CA ASP A 138 -54.70 12.73 -7.96
C ASP A 138 -56.20 12.54 -8.19
N ALA A 139 -56.95 13.63 -8.23
CA ALA A 139 -58.41 13.58 -8.31
C ALA A 139 -58.92 13.29 -9.74
N ALA A 140 -58.07 13.33 -10.76
CA ALA A 140 -58.42 12.94 -12.12
C ALA A 140 -58.09 11.47 -12.38
N THR A 141 -56.88 11.03 -12.02
CA THR A 141 -56.39 9.68 -12.35
C THR A 141 -56.60 8.65 -11.24
N GLY A 142 -56.58 9.06 -9.97
CA GLY A 142 -56.53 8.16 -8.82
C GLY A 142 -55.11 7.73 -8.43
N ASP A 143 -54.08 8.27 -9.10
CA ASP A 143 -52.69 7.96 -8.79
C ASP A 143 -52.26 8.58 -7.46
N THR A 144 -51.35 7.92 -6.74
CA THR A 144 -50.73 8.51 -5.55
C THR A 144 -49.69 9.55 -5.97
N LEU A 145 -49.92 10.81 -5.63
CA LEU A 145 -49.01 11.93 -5.89
C LEU A 145 -47.98 12.12 -4.78
N ALA A 146 -48.36 11.85 -3.53
CA ALA A 146 -47.46 11.93 -2.38
C ALA A 146 -47.96 11.03 -1.24
N ARG A 147 -47.05 10.56 -0.40
CA ARG A 147 -47.36 9.78 0.80
C ARG A 147 -46.41 10.15 1.93
N GLN A 148 -46.94 10.37 3.12
CA GLN A 148 -46.19 10.70 4.33
C GLN A 148 -46.75 9.88 5.51
N SER A 149 -45.90 9.38 6.41
CA SER A 149 -46.36 8.77 7.67
C SER A 149 -46.92 9.83 8.62
N LEU A 150 -47.99 9.51 9.36
CA LEU A 150 -48.62 10.37 10.38
C LEU A 150 -48.29 9.95 11.81
N VAL A 151 -47.69 8.79 12.00
CA VAL A 151 -47.26 8.32 13.31
C VAL A 151 -45.87 8.87 13.59
N GLN A 152 -45.75 9.69 14.63
CA GLN A 152 -44.48 9.96 15.29
C GLN A 152 -44.33 8.93 16.41
N HIS A 153 -43.78 7.77 16.06
CA HIS A 153 -43.17 6.89 17.04
C HIS A 153 -41.83 7.53 17.44
N GLU A 154 -41.32 7.29 18.65
CA GLU A 154 -39.86 7.35 18.87
C GLU A 154 -39.29 6.28 17.93
N GLY A 155 -38.97 6.64 16.68
CA GLY A 155 -38.49 5.66 15.69
C GLY A 155 -37.34 4.83 16.29
N PRO A 156 -37.04 3.62 15.76
CA PRO A 156 -35.78 2.99 16.11
C PRO A 156 -34.68 4.04 15.94
N LEU A 157 -33.87 4.23 16.98
CA LEU A 157 -32.73 5.14 16.95
C LEU A 157 -31.96 4.87 15.64
N GLU A 158 -31.64 5.93 14.90
CA GLU A 158 -30.88 5.78 13.65
C GLU A 158 -29.60 5.01 13.95
N PRO A 159 -29.30 3.91 13.22
CA PRO A 159 -28.11 3.13 13.48
C PRO A 159 -26.87 4.01 13.41
N GLU A 160 -25.96 3.88 14.36
CA GLU A 160 -24.77 4.73 14.47
C GLU A 160 -23.67 4.06 15.32
N GLY A 161 -22.46 4.62 15.28
CA GLY A 161 -21.39 4.23 16.18
C GLY A 161 -20.33 5.32 16.39
N THR A 162 -19.64 5.25 17.52
CA THR A 162 -18.48 6.10 17.84
C THR A 162 -17.24 5.54 17.14
N VAL A 163 -16.62 6.33 16.27
CA VAL A 163 -15.52 5.90 15.39
C VAL A 163 -14.42 6.96 15.31
N TYR A 164 -13.29 6.58 14.74
CA TYR A 164 -12.19 7.48 14.37
C TYR A 164 -12.05 7.50 12.85
N GLU A 165 -12.15 8.69 12.25
CA GLU A 165 -12.05 8.86 10.78
C GLU A 165 -10.61 8.74 10.29
N ASN A 166 -9.65 9.01 11.17
CA ASN A 166 -8.22 8.74 11.00
C ASN A 166 -7.75 7.92 12.22
N PHE A 167 -6.49 7.99 12.61
CA PHE A 167 -5.99 7.37 13.84
C PHE A 167 -6.20 8.23 15.10
N PRO A 168 -6.36 7.63 16.29
CA PRO A 168 -6.48 8.34 17.56
C PRO A 168 -5.33 9.32 17.79
N GLY A 169 -5.66 10.60 17.99
CA GLY A 169 -4.66 11.67 18.19
C GLY A 169 -4.16 12.34 16.91
N ALA A 170 -4.59 11.90 15.72
CA ALA A 170 -4.35 12.64 14.48
C ALA A 170 -4.93 14.08 14.56
N PRO A 171 -4.27 15.09 13.97
CA PRO A 171 -4.72 16.48 14.04
C PRO A 171 -6.16 16.72 13.52
N ARG A 172 -6.60 15.91 12.55
CA ARG A 172 -7.96 15.89 12.01
C ARG A 172 -8.44 14.45 11.91
N GLY A 173 -9.71 14.21 12.23
CA GLY A 173 -10.29 12.86 12.26
C GLY A 173 -9.79 11.95 13.40
N GLY A 174 -8.88 12.42 14.26
CA GLY A 174 -8.30 11.63 15.35
C GLY A 174 -9.02 11.71 16.70
N GLY A 175 -10.14 12.44 16.77
CA GLY A 175 -11.06 12.43 17.90
C GLY A 175 -12.26 11.51 17.61
N PRO A 176 -12.91 10.93 18.65
CA PRO A 176 -14.09 10.11 18.46
C PRO A 176 -15.25 10.95 17.91
N VAL A 177 -15.91 10.45 16.86
CA VAL A 177 -17.10 11.05 16.26
C VAL A 177 -18.18 10.00 16.10
N ILE A 178 -19.45 10.41 16.23
CA ILE A 178 -20.59 9.53 15.97
C ILE A 178 -20.91 9.60 14.48
N LYS A 179 -20.98 8.45 13.81
CA LYS A 179 -21.32 8.33 12.38
C LYS A 179 -22.55 7.47 12.21
N SER A 180 -23.42 7.87 11.28
CA SER A 180 -24.60 7.09 10.92
C SER A 180 -24.21 5.84 10.13
N PHE A 181 -24.86 4.73 10.47
CA PHE A 181 -24.83 3.44 9.79
C PHE A 181 -26.15 3.18 9.04
N GLY A 182 -26.97 4.23 8.87
CA GLY A 182 -28.24 4.18 8.17
C GLY A 182 -28.08 4.08 6.64
N PRO A 183 -29.21 3.97 5.92
CA PRO A 183 -29.23 3.86 4.46
C PRO A 183 -28.54 5.00 3.72
N ASN A 184 -27.82 4.65 2.66
CA ASN A 184 -27.25 5.60 1.70
C ASN A 184 -27.31 5.02 0.27
N PRO A 185 -26.96 5.77 -0.79
CA PRO A 185 -27.07 5.28 -2.17
C PRO A 185 -26.28 3.99 -2.49
N SER A 186 -25.09 3.81 -1.91
CA SER A 186 -24.25 2.63 -2.09
C SER A 186 -24.70 1.47 -1.18
N SER A 187 -25.34 1.78 -0.05
CA SER A 187 -25.89 0.83 0.92
C SER A 187 -27.37 1.11 1.22
N PRO A 188 -28.32 0.76 0.33
CA PRO A 188 -29.73 1.14 0.45
C PRO A 188 -30.47 0.57 1.68
N GLY A 189 -29.96 -0.51 2.27
CA GLY A 189 -30.46 -1.08 3.53
C GLY A 189 -29.78 -0.55 4.78
N GLY A 190 -28.79 0.34 4.65
CA GLY A 190 -27.87 0.68 5.73
C GLY A 190 -26.85 -0.43 5.99
N TRP A 191 -25.99 -0.22 6.98
CA TRP A 191 -24.85 -1.11 7.21
C TRP A 191 -25.14 -2.24 8.17
N VAL A 192 -26.25 -2.21 8.91
CA VAL A 192 -26.62 -3.23 9.92
C VAL A 192 -27.82 -4.09 9.52
N ASP A 193 -28.21 -4.12 8.24
CA ASP A 193 -29.28 -4.99 7.73
C ASP A 193 -28.70 -6.00 6.71
N PRO A 194 -28.39 -7.24 7.13
CA PRO A 194 -27.72 -8.23 6.25
C PRO A 194 -28.60 -8.74 5.11
N THR A 195 -29.90 -8.47 5.12
CA THR A 195 -30.81 -8.96 4.06
C THR A 195 -31.40 -7.82 3.25
N GLY A 196 -31.51 -6.62 3.82
CA GLY A 196 -32.30 -5.51 3.25
C GLY A 196 -33.81 -5.81 3.20
N VAL A 197 -34.24 -7.00 3.60
CA VAL A 197 -35.62 -7.51 3.48
C VAL A 197 -36.45 -7.11 4.70
N ALA A 198 -35.82 -6.96 5.86
CA ALA A 198 -36.52 -6.66 7.10
C ALA A 198 -36.75 -5.17 7.32
N GLY A 199 -35.92 -4.28 6.76
CA GLY A 199 -36.02 -2.84 7.01
C GLY A 199 -35.88 -2.47 8.49
N LEU A 200 -35.31 -3.39 9.29
CA LEU A 200 -35.07 -3.25 10.73
C LEU A 200 -33.56 -3.21 10.95
N PRO A 201 -33.03 -2.26 11.73
CA PRO A 201 -31.64 -2.30 12.15
C PRO A 201 -31.30 -3.62 12.84
N GLY A 202 -30.27 -4.31 12.38
CA GLY A 202 -29.70 -5.45 13.07
C GLY A 202 -29.02 -5.02 14.37
N PRO A 203 -29.08 -5.83 15.45
CA PRO A 203 -28.58 -5.43 16.76
C PRO A 203 -27.05 -5.56 16.90
N THR A 204 -26.30 -5.75 15.81
CA THR A 204 -24.87 -6.06 15.87
C THR A 204 -24.12 -5.60 14.61
N THR A 205 -22.80 -5.67 14.62
CA THR A 205 -21.88 -5.33 13.51
C THR A 205 -21.91 -6.39 12.40
N LEU A 206 -23.09 -6.54 11.79
CA LEU A 206 -23.36 -7.45 10.69
C LEU A 206 -24.36 -6.78 9.73
N GLY A 207 -24.01 -6.70 8.46
CA GLY A 207 -24.93 -6.24 7.43
C GLY A 207 -24.54 -6.68 6.04
N ASN A 208 -25.09 -6.01 5.03
CA ASN A 208 -24.96 -6.44 3.64
C ASN A 208 -23.51 -6.44 3.16
N ASN A 209 -22.69 -5.49 3.60
CA ASN A 209 -21.35 -5.30 3.06
C ASN A 209 -20.27 -5.95 3.95
N ALA A 210 -20.51 -6.07 5.26
CA ALA A 210 -19.50 -6.49 6.22
C ALA A 210 -20.05 -7.35 7.37
N ASN A 211 -19.21 -8.27 7.84
CA ASN A 211 -19.38 -9.12 9.02
C ASN A 211 -18.18 -8.92 9.96
N THR A 212 -18.27 -8.07 10.99
CA THR A 212 -17.10 -7.73 11.82
C THR A 212 -17.25 -8.22 13.25
N PHE A 213 -16.19 -8.84 13.77
CA PHE A 213 -16.10 -9.43 15.10
C PHE A 213 -14.64 -9.54 15.57
N ALA A 214 -14.42 -9.85 16.85
CA ALA A 214 -13.10 -10.04 17.42
C ALA A 214 -12.60 -11.49 17.26
N GLN A 215 -11.36 -11.66 16.81
CA GLN A 215 -10.77 -12.93 16.38
C GLN A 215 -9.54 -13.30 17.22
N TYR A 216 -9.72 -13.69 18.47
CA TYR A 216 -8.58 -13.80 19.37
C TYR A 216 -7.67 -15.01 19.10
N THR A 217 -8.22 -16.11 18.58
CA THR A 217 -7.58 -17.43 18.65
C THR A 217 -6.84 -17.86 17.38
N ALA A 218 -7.33 -17.47 16.20
CA ALA A 218 -6.72 -17.82 14.92
C ALA A 218 -6.40 -16.56 14.10
N PRO A 219 -5.10 -16.19 13.91
CA PRO A 219 -4.73 -14.96 13.21
C PRO A 219 -5.11 -14.94 11.71
N LEU A 220 -5.26 -16.12 11.11
CA LEU A 220 -5.45 -16.30 9.66
C LEU A 220 -6.77 -17.02 9.31
N ALA A 221 -7.76 -17.00 10.20
CA ALA A 221 -9.05 -17.64 9.92
C ALA A 221 -10.21 -16.99 10.70
N PRO A 222 -11.40 -16.84 10.09
CA PRO A 222 -12.60 -16.37 10.75
C PRO A 222 -13.26 -17.52 11.55
N THR A 223 -12.92 -17.67 12.83
CA THR A 223 -13.43 -18.77 13.68
C THR A 223 -14.28 -18.30 14.87
N ASP A 224 -14.09 -17.05 15.31
CA ASP A 224 -14.60 -16.54 16.57
C ASP A 224 -15.81 -15.60 16.38
N GLU A 225 -16.65 -15.88 15.39
CA GLU A 225 -17.73 -14.99 14.93
C GLU A 225 -18.67 -14.48 16.04
N HIS A 226 -18.80 -15.20 17.14
CA HIS A 226 -19.66 -14.84 18.26
C HIS A 226 -19.17 -13.61 19.07
N ASN A 227 -17.90 -13.22 18.93
CA ASN A 227 -17.27 -12.17 19.74
C ASN A 227 -17.48 -10.76 19.15
N ARG A 228 -18.68 -10.19 19.31
CA ARG A 228 -19.03 -8.87 18.75
C ARG A 228 -19.94 -8.06 19.67
N PRO A 229 -19.99 -6.72 19.52
CA PRO A 229 -20.91 -5.89 20.30
C PRO A 229 -22.37 -6.18 19.91
N ILE A 230 -23.26 -6.11 20.90
CA ILE A 230 -24.71 -6.23 20.71
C ILE A 230 -25.36 -4.98 21.28
N SER A 231 -26.13 -4.27 20.44
CA SER A 231 -26.89 -3.08 20.79
C SER A 231 -28.33 -3.22 20.26
N PRO A 232 -29.34 -3.42 21.13
CA PRO A 232 -30.73 -3.53 20.71
C PRO A 232 -31.27 -2.30 19.96
N THR A 233 -30.61 -1.16 20.12
CA THR A 233 -30.94 0.11 19.46
C THR A 233 -30.06 0.41 18.25
N ALA A 234 -29.17 -0.51 17.87
CA ALA A 234 -28.17 -0.32 16.81
C ALA A 234 -27.28 0.93 17.00
N GLN A 235 -27.09 1.36 18.24
CA GLN A 235 -26.16 2.43 18.63
C GLN A 235 -24.90 1.82 19.26
N PHE A 236 -23.79 1.84 18.54
CA PHE A 236 -22.51 1.24 18.91
C PHE A 236 -21.54 2.30 19.46
N ASN A 237 -21.96 2.99 20.52
CA ASN A 237 -21.24 4.14 21.06
C ASN A 237 -20.36 3.72 22.26
N TYR A 238 -19.17 3.20 21.99
CA TYR A 238 -18.22 2.71 23.00
C TYR A 238 -16.99 3.61 23.13
N ALA A 239 -16.44 3.74 24.34
CA ALA A 239 -15.22 4.51 24.58
C ALA A 239 -13.98 3.64 24.33
N TYR A 240 -13.01 4.16 23.57
CA TYR A 240 -11.71 3.53 23.37
C TYR A 240 -10.73 3.96 24.47
N GLY A 241 -10.17 3.00 25.20
CA GLY A 241 -9.26 3.23 26.33
C GLY A 241 -7.78 3.05 26.03
N ALA A 242 -7.41 2.68 24.80
CA ALA A 242 -6.04 2.35 24.39
C ALA A 242 -5.33 1.39 25.36
N ASN A 243 -6.05 0.36 25.83
CA ASN A 243 -5.64 -0.52 26.90
C ASN A 243 -4.38 -1.32 26.55
N TRP A 244 -4.21 -1.75 25.30
CA TRP A 244 -2.98 -2.43 24.85
C TRP A 244 -1.73 -1.57 25.07
N ALA A 245 -1.80 -0.29 24.65
CA ALA A 245 -0.76 0.69 24.87
C ALA A 245 -0.57 1.02 26.36
N ARG A 246 -1.67 1.29 27.06
CA ARG A 246 -1.70 1.67 28.48
C ARG A 246 -1.11 0.59 29.38
N THR A 247 -1.33 -0.68 29.05
CA THR A 247 -0.86 -1.81 29.85
C THR A 247 0.46 -2.39 29.36
N LYS A 248 1.02 -1.88 28.26
CA LYS A 248 2.25 -2.36 27.62
C LYS A 248 2.16 -3.86 27.27
N GLY A 249 1.09 -4.23 26.56
CA GLY A 249 0.97 -5.58 26.02
C GLY A 249 0.37 -6.62 26.97
N GLN A 250 -0.32 -6.23 28.05
CA GLN A 250 -0.94 -7.22 28.94
C GLN A 250 -2.09 -7.95 28.22
N THR A 251 -2.05 -9.29 28.28
CA THR A 251 -3.08 -10.17 27.73
C THR A 251 -4.14 -10.58 28.76
N LEU A 252 -3.90 -10.33 30.05
CA LEU A 252 -4.85 -10.53 31.16
C LEU A 252 -5.37 -9.19 31.69
N PRO A 253 -6.63 -9.10 32.18
CA PRO A 253 -7.23 -7.85 32.60
C PRO A 253 -6.42 -7.06 33.66
N PRO A 254 -6.30 -5.72 33.52
CA PRO A 254 -6.78 -4.93 32.38
C PRO A 254 -5.94 -5.17 31.11
N SER A 255 -6.60 -5.49 29.99
CA SER A 255 -5.97 -5.85 28.71
C SER A 255 -6.74 -5.27 27.52
N TYR A 256 -6.27 -5.57 26.29
CA TYR A 256 -6.93 -5.23 25.03
C TYR A 256 -8.41 -5.66 24.96
N VAL A 257 -8.82 -6.67 25.75
CA VAL A 257 -10.21 -7.17 25.81
C VAL A 257 -11.20 -6.07 26.20
N LEU A 258 -10.75 -5.06 26.96
CA LEU A 258 -11.58 -3.91 27.33
C LEU A 258 -11.88 -2.98 26.15
N ASP A 259 -11.10 -3.06 25.06
CA ASP A 259 -11.29 -2.29 23.82
C ASP A 259 -11.96 -3.11 22.70
N ARG A 260 -12.47 -4.31 22.99
CA ARG A 260 -13.14 -5.16 21.99
C ARG A 260 -14.23 -4.41 21.23
N ASP A 261 -15.19 -3.85 21.96
CA ASP A 261 -16.38 -3.23 21.36
C ASP A 261 -16.06 -1.99 20.51
N PRO A 262 -15.23 -1.02 20.96
CA PRO A 262 -14.83 0.09 20.09
C PRO A 262 -13.95 -0.37 18.91
N ALA A 263 -13.08 -1.37 19.06
CA ALA A 263 -12.26 -1.88 17.95
C ALA A 263 -13.12 -2.53 16.85
N VAL A 264 -14.04 -3.42 17.23
CA VAL A 264 -14.97 -4.08 16.30
C VAL A 264 -15.87 -3.05 15.61
N THR A 265 -16.36 -2.05 16.34
CA THR A 265 -17.19 -0.98 15.77
C THR A 265 -16.40 -0.12 14.78
N ASN A 266 -15.16 0.24 15.10
CA ASN A 266 -14.33 1.08 14.23
C ASN A 266 -13.94 0.36 12.93
N LEU A 267 -13.55 -0.91 13.01
CA LEU A 267 -13.26 -1.74 11.83
C LEU A 267 -14.51 -1.92 10.95
N PHE A 268 -15.68 -2.15 11.56
CA PHE A 268 -16.95 -2.26 10.85
C PHE A 268 -17.32 -0.98 10.09
N TYR A 269 -17.13 0.18 10.73
CA TYR A 269 -17.31 1.48 10.08
C TYR A 269 -16.40 1.63 8.86
N HIS A 270 -15.10 1.36 9.01
CA HIS A 270 -14.16 1.53 7.90
C HIS A 270 -14.45 0.58 6.75
N HIS A 271 -14.76 -0.69 7.00
CA HIS A 271 -15.15 -1.63 5.93
C HIS A 271 -16.36 -1.15 5.13
N ASN A 272 -17.41 -0.66 5.80
CA ASN A 272 -18.60 -0.17 5.11
C ASN A 272 -18.35 1.17 4.39
N ARG A 273 -17.57 2.07 4.99
CA ARG A 273 -17.15 3.33 4.34
C ARG A 273 -16.35 3.04 3.07
N ILE A 274 -15.39 2.11 3.13
CA ILE A 274 -14.54 1.75 1.97
C ILE A 274 -15.40 1.10 0.88
N HIS A 275 -16.32 0.20 1.26
CA HIS A 275 -17.31 -0.35 0.33
C HIS A 275 -18.05 0.77 -0.41
N ASP A 276 -18.64 1.71 0.33
CA ASP A 276 -19.46 2.78 -0.26
C ASP A 276 -18.63 3.74 -1.14
N GLU A 277 -17.38 3.98 -0.77
CA GLU A 277 -16.41 4.73 -1.56
C GLU A 277 -16.05 4.04 -2.86
N PHE A 278 -15.61 2.78 -2.81
CA PHE A 278 -15.25 2.02 -4.01
C PHE A 278 -16.45 1.76 -4.92
N TYR A 279 -17.65 1.61 -4.36
CA TYR A 279 -18.90 1.54 -5.12
C TYR A 279 -19.09 2.78 -6.01
N ARG A 280 -18.83 3.97 -5.46
CA ARG A 280 -18.90 5.25 -6.21
C ARG A 280 -17.89 5.30 -7.36
N PHE A 281 -16.75 4.63 -7.22
CA PHE A 281 -15.69 4.58 -8.23
C PHE A 281 -15.80 3.42 -9.22
N GLY A 282 -16.81 2.54 -9.08
CA GLY A 282 -17.14 1.51 -10.07
C GLY A 282 -17.03 0.08 -9.56
N PHE A 283 -16.54 -0.15 -8.34
CA PHE A 283 -16.53 -1.47 -7.71
C PHE A 283 -17.91 -1.85 -7.18
N THR A 284 -18.77 -2.17 -8.14
CA THR A 284 -20.19 -2.49 -7.96
C THR A 284 -20.43 -4.01 -7.93
N GLU A 285 -21.68 -4.43 -7.84
CA GLU A 285 -22.07 -5.84 -7.80
C GLU A 285 -21.49 -6.65 -8.98
N THR A 286 -21.55 -6.11 -10.21
CA THR A 286 -21.00 -6.78 -11.40
C THR A 286 -19.47 -6.79 -11.46
N ALA A 287 -18.82 -5.94 -10.67
CA ALA A 287 -17.37 -5.89 -10.54
C ALA A 287 -16.83 -6.86 -9.48
N GLY A 288 -17.72 -7.62 -8.82
CA GLY A 288 -17.35 -8.56 -7.77
C GLY A 288 -17.01 -7.89 -6.45
N ASN A 289 -17.80 -6.88 -6.06
CA ASN A 289 -17.69 -6.27 -4.73
C ASN A 289 -18.20 -7.20 -3.61
N PHE A 290 -18.07 -6.77 -2.36
CA PHE A 290 -18.39 -7.59 -1.20
C PHE A 290 -19.81 -7.31 -0.69
N GLN A 291 -20.78 -8.15 -1.07
CA GLN A 291 -22.18 -7.97 -0.68
C GLN A 291 -22.90 -9.30 -0.43
N VAL A 292 -23.71 -9.39 0.64
CA VAL A 292 -24.63 -10.53 0.85
C VAL A 292 -25.69 -10.57 -0.25
N ASN A 293 -26.32 -9.42 -0.52
CA ASN A 293 -27.38 -9.26 -1.50
C ASN A 293 -27.00 -8.21 -2.54
N ASN A 294 -27.04 -8.60 -3.81
CA ASN A 294 -26.72 -7.76 -4.96
C ASN A 294 -27.96 -7.09 -5.58
N PHE A 295 -29.13 -7.24 -4.95
CA PHE A 295 -30.38 -6.59 -5.36
C PHE A 295 -30.79 -6.87 -6.82
N GLY A 296 -30.39 -8.02 -7.35
CA GLY A 296 -30.63 -8.40 -8.75
C GLY A 296 -29.83 -7.60 -9.79
N LYS A 297 -28.79 -6.86 -9.40
CA LYS A 297 -27.96 -6.04 -10.29
C LYS A 297 -26.83 -6.79 -11.01
N GLY A 298 -26.59 -8.06 -10.66
CA GLY A 298 -25.54 -8.91 -11.25
C GLY A 298 -24.48 -9.33 -10.24
N GLY A 299 -23.40 -9.94 -10.70
CA GLY A 299 -22.36 -10.53 -9.84
C GLY A 299 -22.84 -11.75 -9.04
N LYS A 300 -22.00 -12.22 -8.11
CA LYS A 300 -22.34 -13.29 -7.16
C LYS A 300 -22.34 -12.74 -5.73
N GLY A 301 -23.53 -12.49 -5.20
CA GLY A 301 -23.66 -12.11 -3.79
C GLY A 301 -23.41 -13.28 -2.84
N GLY A 302 -23.47 -12.99 -1.55
CA GLY A 302 -23.23 -13.93 -0.45
C GLY A 302 -21.84 -13.79 0.16
N ASP A 303 -21.12 -12.71 -0.14
CA ASP A 303 -19.71 -12.54 0.18
C ASP A 303 -19.37 -11.20 0.88
N PRO A 304 -20.05 -10.85 1.99
CA PRO A 304 -19.64 -9.69 2.78
C PRO A 304 -18.19 -9.85 3.25
N ILE A 305 -17.47 -8.74 3.36
CA ILE A 305 -16.12 -8.77 3.92
C ILE A 305 -16.18 -9.12 5.41
N SER A 306 -15.42 -10.13 5.83
CA SER A 306 -15.29 -10.44 7.25
C SER A 306 -14.17 -9.61 7.88
N GLY A 307 -14.50 -8.77 8.86
CA GLY A 307 -13.51 -7.96 9.59
C GLY A 307 -13.11 -8.61 10.90
N LEU A 308 -11.84 -8.97 11.03
CA LEU A 308 -11.29 -9.71 12.16
C LEU A 308 -10.50 -8.77 13.06
N ALA A 309 -11.18 -8.20 14.06
CA ALA A 309 -10.58 -7.29 15.02
C ALA A 309 -9.74 -8.06 16.05
N HIS A 310 -8.64 -7.45 16.53
CA HIS A 310 -7.70 -8.08 17.48
C HIS A 310 -7.30 -9.50 17.05
N SER A 311 -7.06 -9.68 15.74
CA SER A 311 -6.83 -11.01 15.18
C SER A 311 -5.56 -11.64 15.77
N GLY A 312 -5.65 -12.86 16.29
CA GLY A 312 -4.54 -13.54 16.98
C GLY A 312 -4.12 -12.88 18.30
N ALA A 313 -4.95 -12.06 18.95
CA ALA A 313 -4.57 -11.38 20.19
C ALA A 313 -4.18 -12.32 21.36
N THR A 314 -4.63 -13.59 21.37
CA THR A 314 -4.21 -14.58 22.38
C THR A 314 -3.06 -15.48 21.95
N THR A 315 -2.93 -15.77 20.66
CA THR A 315 -2.06 -16.84 20.13
C THR A 315 -0.94 -16.33 19.23
N GLY A 316 -1.06 -15.11 18.72
CA GLY A 316 -0.19 -14.54 17.70
C GLY A 316 1.05 -13.82 18.22
N GLY A 317 1.30 -13.80 19.54
CA GLY A 317 2.50 -13.20 20.15
C GLY A 317 3.73 -14.10 20.11
N ALA A 318 4.68 -13.85 21.00
CA ALA A 318 5.90 -14.66 21.12
C ALA A 318 5.59 -16.18 21.24
N PRO A 319 6.39 -17.06 20.62
CA PRO A 319 7.65 -16.76 19.92
C PRO A 319 7.51 -16.51 18.41
N THR A 320 6.34 -16.74 17.80
CA THR A 320 6.18 -16.73 16.34
C THR A 320 5.73 -15.39 15.77
N TYR A 321 5.01 -14.58 16.55
CA TYR A 321 4.51 -13.25 16.16
C TYR A 321 3.56 -13.25 14.94
N LEU A 322 2.94 -14.39 14.58
CA LEU A 322 2.08 -14.55 13.40
C LEU A 322 0.78 -13.72 13.42
N GLY A 323 0.43 -13.13 14.57
CA GLY A 323 -0.73 -12.24 14.76
C GLY A 323 -0.35 -10.95 15.49
N ARG A 324 0.85 -10.45 15.24
CA ARG A 324 1.40 -9.19 15.78
C ARG A 324 2.08 -8.40 14.67
N ASP A 325 2.14 -7.08 14.87
CA ASP A 325 2.94 -6.15 14.06
C ASP A 325 2.71 -6.23 12.54
N ASN A 326 1.47 -6.52 12.16
CA ASN A 326 1.06 -6.64 10.78
C ASN A 326 -0.47 -6.49 10.63
N ALA A 327 -0.97 -6.69 9.42
CA ALA A 327 -2.35 -6.97 9.10
C ALA A 327 -2.36 -7.93 7.88
N ASN A 328 -3.54 -8.36 7.42
CA ASN A 328 -3.64 -9.05 6.13
C ASN A 328 -5.07 -9.01 5.59
N MET A 329 -5.17 -9.34 4.31
CA MET A 329 -6.41 -9.62 3.59
C MET A 329 -6.29 -10.92 2.81
N LEU A 330 -7.23 -11.85 3.04
CA LEU A 330 -7.44 -12.97 2.13
C LEU A 330 -8.58 -12.62 1.19
N THR A 331 -8.25 -12.47 -0.10
CA THR A 331 -9.26 -12.24 -1.14
C THR A 331 -9.64 -13.55 -1.83
N LEU A 332 -10.89 -13.97 -1.66
CA LEU A 332 -11.47 -15.13 -2.31
C LEU A 332 -12.32 -14.71 -3.52
N PRO A 333 -12.56 -15.58 -4.51
CA PRO A 333 -13.37 -15.26 -5.70
C PRO A 333 -14.79 -14.75 -5.38
N ASP A 334 -15.40 -14.05 -6.35
CA ASP A 334 -16.77 -13.51 -6.28
C ASP A 334 -17.80 -14.55 -5.80
N GLY A 335 -18.60 -14.16 -4.79
CA GLY A 335 -19.56 -15.03 -4.11
C GLY A 335 -19.00 -15.87 -2.96
N ILE A 336 -17.72 -15.70 -2.60
CA ILE A 336 -17.11 -16.32 -1.42
C ILE A 336 -16.60 -15.23 -0.47
N PRO A 337 -17.07 -15.18 0.80
CA PRO A 337 -16.64 -14.18 1.77
C PRO A 337 -15.12 -14.13 1.93
N SER A 338 -14.55 -12.97 1.68
CA SER A 338 -13.14 -12.66 1.99
C SER A 338 -13.01 -12.17 3.43
N PHE A 339 -11.78 -12.05 3.95
CA PHE A 339 -11.57 -11.50 5.30
C PHE A 339 -10.31 -10.67 5.40
N SER A 340 -10.35 -9.62 6.24
CA SER A 340 -9.18 -8.86 6.64
C SER A 340 -8.95 -8.93 8.15
N SER A 341 -7.69 -9.07 8.55
CA SER A 341 -7.23 -9.25 9.92
C SER A 341 -6.45 -8.04 10.41
N MET A 342 -6.91 -7.42 11.49
CA MET A 342 -6.22 -6.31 12.14
C MET A 342 -5.54 -6.77 13.43
N TYR A 343 -4.22 -6.63 13.51
CA TYR A 343 -3.44 -7.08 14.66
C TYR A 343 -3.17 -5.98 15.68
N LEU A 344 -2.76 -6.42 16.87
CA LEU A 344 -2.11 -5.59 17.86
C LEU A 344 -0.62 -5.44 17.51
N TRP A 345 -0.06 -4.27 17.76
CA TRP A 345 1.33 -3.93 17.49
C TRP A 345 2.10 -3.80 18.80
N GLU A 346 3.34 -4.26 18.86
CA GLU A 346 4.21 -4.23 20.03
C GLU A 346 5.71 -4.17 19.67
N PRO A 347 6.58 -3.68 20.57
CA PRO A 347 8.02 -3.70 20.31
C PRO A 347 8.58 -5.13 20.33
N ILE A 348 9.16 -5.56 19.21
CA ILE A 348 9.97 -6.77 19.05
C ILE A 348 11.43 -6.36 18.88
N ASN A 349 12.24 -6.66 19.90
CA ASN A 349 13.66 -6.31 19.94
C ASN A 349 14.44 -6.85 18.74
N ASP A 350 15.27 -6.00 18.10
CA ASP A 350 16.07 -6.33 16.94
C ASP A 350 15.29 -6.97 15.76
N ALA A 351 14.00 -6.61 15.62
CA ALA A 351 13.14 -6.99 14.51
C ALA A 351 12.20 -5.85 14.10
N PHE A 352 11.39 -5.34 15.04
CA PHE A 352 10.41 -4.30 14.82
C PHE A 352 10.10 -3.56 16.13
N GLU A 353 10.72 -2.40 16.34
CA GLU A 353 10.70 -1.65 17.61
C GLU A 353 9.62 -0.57 17.64
N GLY A 354 8.42 -0.91 17.14
CA GLY A 354 7.25 -0.04 17.18
C GLY A 354 6.65 0.12 18.59
N PRO A 355 5.73 1.07 18.80
CA PRO A 355 5.01 1.20 20.07
C PRO A 355 3.98 0.08 20.24
N TYR A 356 3.49 -0.07 21.47
CA TYR A 356 2.23 -0.78 21.67
C TYR A 356 1.08 0.02 21.06
N ALA A 357 0.43 -0.50 20.02
CA ALA A 357 -0.69 0.15 19.33
C ALA A 357 -1.77 -0.86 18.89
N ASP A 358 -2.98 -0.40 18.63
CA ASP A 358 -4.08 -1.23 18.16
C ASP A 358 -4.38 -0.93 16.68
N GLY A 359 -4.02 -1.86 15.78
CA GLY A 359 -4.17 -1.68 14.34
C GLY A 359 -5.61 -1.45 13.88
N ASN A 360 -6.60 -1.82 14.71
CA ASN A 360 -8.03 -1.57 14.46
C ASN A 360 -8.40 -0.09 14.45
N PHE A 361 -7.47 0.80 14.78
CA PHE A 361 -7.65 2.24 14.80
C PHE A 361 -6.72 2.98 13.84
N ASP A 362 -5.84 2.31 13.08
CA ASP A 362 -5.08 2.96 12.01
C ASP A 362 -5.82 2.85 10.68
N GLN A 363 -6.48 3.95 10.27
CA GLN A 363 -7.27 3.97 9.05
C GLN A 363 -6.46 3.58 7.82
N THR A 364 -5.16 3.93 7.79
CA THR A 364 -4.32 3.66 6.63
C THR A 364 -4.02 2.17 6.48
N VAL A 365 -3.85 1.45 7.59
CA VAL A 365 -3.70 -0.01 7.60
C VAL A 365 -5.02 -0.69 7.20
N ILE A 366 -6.15 -0.24 7.75
CA ILE A 366 -7.46 -0.84 7.42
C ILE A 366 -7.81 -0.68 5.94
N GLN A 367 -7.60 0.52 5.37
CA GLN A 367 -7.90 0.76 3.95
C GLN A 367 -6.89 0.07 3.03
N HIS A 368 -5.62 -0.06 3.45
CA HIS A 368 -4.64 -0.86 2.72
C HIS A 368 -5.14 -2.30 2.54
N GLU A 369 -5.51 -2.98 3.63
CA GLU A 369 -5.97 -4.37 3.56
C GLU A 369 -7.24 -4.54 2.71
N TYR A 370 -8.23 -3.66 2.89
CA TYR A 370 -9.46 -3.75 2.07
C TYR A 370 -9.16 -3.57 0.58
N SER A 371 -8.17 -2.75 0.23
CA SER A 371 -7.80 -2.49 -1.17
C SER A 371 -7.18 -3.70 -1.86
N HIS A 372 -6.58 -4.65 -1.15
CA HIS A 372 -6.24 -5.96 -1.73
C HIS A 372 -7.48 -6.70 -2.24
N GLY A 373 -8.61 -6.55 -1.54
CA GLY A 373 -9.91 -7.08 -1.96
C GLY A 373 -10.34 -6.52 -3.30
N LEU A 374 -10.28 -5.20 -3.46
CA LEU A 374 -10.55 -4.52 -4.73
C LEU A 374 -9.60 -5.00 -5.84
N SER A 375 -8.29 -4.91 -5.63
CA SER A 375 -7.32 -5.15 -6.69
C SER A 375 -7.32 -6.61 -7.16
N ASN A 376 -7.43 -7.59 -6.26
CA ASN A 376 -7.54 -9.01 -6.63
C ASN A 376 -8.86 -9.37 -7.33
N ARG A 377 -9.97 -8.70 -6.98
CA ARG A 377 -11.28 -8.93 -7.63
C ARG A 377 -11.38 -8.24 -9.00
N TYR A 378 -10.70 -7.11 -9.18
CA TYR A 378 -10.99 -6.21 -10.29
C TYR A 378 -9.93 -6.17 -11.39
N VAL A 379 -8.65 -6.40 -11.06
CA VAL A 379 -7.57 -6.46 -12.06
C VAL A 379 -7.80 -7.60 -13.04
N GLY A 380 -7.74 -7.30 -14.35
CA GLY A 380 -7.94 -8.28 -15.42
C GLY A 380 -9.34 -8.91 -15.45
N GLY A 381 -10.33 -8.31 -14.79
CA GLY A 381 -11.68 -8.88 -14.63
C GLY A 381 -11.81 -9.93 -13.52
N GLY A 382 -10.79 -10.04 -12.66
CA GLY A 382 -10.76 -10.95 -11.51
C GLY A 382 -10.38 -12.40 -11.85
N GLY A 383 -9.95 -13.15 -10.83
CA GLY A 383 -9.62 -14.57 -10.96
C GLY A 383 -8.45 -15.01 -10.08
N LEU A 384 -8.19 -16.32 -10.06
CA LEU A 384 -6.99 -16.85 -9.42
C LEU A 384 -5.75 -16.40 -10.22
N GLY A 385 -4.86 -15.64 -9.60
CA GLY A 385 -3.65 -15.10 -10.25
C GLY A 385 -3.83 -13.73 -10.92
N ALA A 386 -4.82 -12.93 -10.51
CA ALA A 386 -4.98 -11.55 -10.98
C ALA A 386 -3.75 -10.67 -10.65
N LEU A 387 -3.06 -10.95 -9.54
CA LEU A 387 -1.83 -10.30 -9.09
C LEU A 387 -0.77 -11.35 -8.73
N GLY A 388 -0.59 -12.35 -9.59
CA GLY A 388 0.24 -13.52 -9.31
C GLY A 388 1.73 -13.35 -9.58
N GLY A 389 2.12 -12.34 -10.39
CA GLY A 389 3.52 -12.04 -10.69
C GLY A 389 4.10 -10.95 -9.79
N GLU A 390 5.43 -10.87 -9.72
CA GLU A 390 6.17 -10.00 -8.79
C GLU A 390 5.74 -8.52 -8.88
N GLN A 391 5.81 -7.91 -10.07
CA GLN A 391 5.36 -6.52 -10.30
C GLN A 391 3.87 -6.34 -10.02
N SER A 392 3.04 -7.33 -10.32
CA SER A 392 1.61 -7.23 -10.06
C SER A 392 1.29 -7.30 -8.55
N GLY A 393 2.00 -8.12 -7.79
CA GLY A 393 1.94 -8.17 -6.34
C GLY A 393 2.41 -6.86 -5.72
N ALA A 394 3.51 -6.30 -6.22
CA ALA A 394 4.02 -4.99 -5.80
C ALA A 394 3.01 -3.86 -6.07
N MET A 395 2.34 -3.85 -7.22
CA MET A 395 1.22 -2.92 -7.44
C MET A 395 0.06 -3.18 -6.47
N GLY A 396 -0.22 -4.44 -6.13
CA GLY A 396 -1.16 -4.84 -5.07
C GLY A 396 -0.94 -4.09 -3.76
N GLU A 397 0.29 -4.17 -3.24
CA GLU A 397 0.75 -3.43 -2.06
C GLU A 397 0.66 -1.92 -2.26
N GLY A 398 1.11 -1.44 -3.43
CA GLY A 398 1.14 -0.02 -3.74
C GLY A 398 -0.25 0.63 -3.84
N TRP A 399 -1.23 -0.08 -4.40
CA TRP A 399 -2.63 0.38 -4.38
C TRP A 399 -3.17 0.46 -2.97
N GLY A 400 -2.86 -0.51 -2.10
CA GLY A 400 -3.26 -0.48 -0.70
C GLY A 400 -2.83 0.81 -0.02
N ASP A 401 -1.55 1.16 -0.15
CA ASP A 401 -1.01 2.40 0.39
C ASP A 401 -1.65 3.63 -0.26
N TRP A 402 -1.76 3.63 -1.60
CA TRP A 402 -2.25 4.78 -2.35
C TRP A 402 -3.72 5.12 -2.04
N TYR A 403 -4.62 4.14 -2.01
CA TYR A 403 -6.04 4.38 -1.69
C TYR A 403 -6.19 4.92 -0.27
N ALA A 404 -5.46 4.37 0.70
CA ALA A 404 -5.44 4.84 2.07
C ALA A 404 -5.07 6.33 2.18
N ILE A 405 -3.94 6.73 1.62
CA ILE A 405 -3.48 8.13 1.68
C ILE A 405 -4.29 9.07 0.76
N ASN A 406 -4.83 8.58 -0.36
CA ASN A 406 -5.71 9.38 -1.22
C ASN A 406 -7.00 9.74 -0.50
N HIS A 407 -7.61 8.81 0.23
CA HIS A 407 -8.81 9.07 1.03
C HIS A 407 -8.56 10.17 2.07
N LEU A 408 -7.52 10.02 2.91
CA LEU A 408 -7.21 11.00 3.94
C LEU A 408 -6.88 12.38 3.36
N GLY A 409 -6.12 12.43 2.26
CA GLY A 409 -5.79 13.67 1.57
C GLY A 409 -7.01 14.33 0.92
N ARG A 410 -7.87 13.55 0.25
CA ARG A 410 -9.09 14.03 -0.42
C ARG A 410 -10.07 14.66 0.57
N GLU A 411 -10.32 13.98 1.68
CA GLU A 411 -11.27 14.43 2.71
C GLU A 411 -10.65 15.45 3.68
N GLY A 412 -9.35 15.76 3.51
CA GLY A 412 -8.67 16.72 4.36
C GLY A 412 -8.58 16.25 5.82
N LEU A 413 -8.40 14.95 6.02
CA LEU A 413 -8.19 14.32 7.33
C LEU A 413 -6.71 14.20 7.66
N TYR A 414 -5.85 14.14 6.64
CA TYR A 414 -4.40 14.13 6.82
C TYR A 414 -3.68 14.76 5.64
N ASP A 415 -2.56 15.42 5.90
CA ASP A 415 -1.75 16.14 4.90
C ASP A 415 -0.45 15.42 4.57
N LYS A 416 -0.03 14.44 5.38
CA LYS A 416 1.15 13.61 5.09
C LYS A 416 0.79 12.40 4.24
N ALA A 417 1.73 12.02 3.38
CA ALA A 417 1.65 10.83 2.54
C ALA A 417 2.36 9.64 3.21
N VAL A 418 1.89 9.23 4.38
CA VAL A 418 2.49 8.16 5.21
C VAL A 418 1.43 7.12 5.58
N VAL A 419 1.87 5.86 5.71
CA VAL A 419 1.02 4.71 6.06
C VAL A 419 1.52 4.10 7.37
N GLY A 420 0.59 3.75 8.26
CA GLY A 420 0.88 3.10 9.54
C GLY A 420 1.50 4.00 10.61
N GLU A 421 1.37 5.33 10.51
CA GLU A 421 2.00 6.28 11.44
C GLU A 421 1.67 5.96 12.90
N TYR A 422 0.41 5.65 13.20
CA TYR A 422 -0.04 5.33 14.56
C TYR A 422 0.44 3.93 14.98
N ALA A 423 0.27 2.95 14.11
CA ALA A 423 0.66 1.57 14.37
C ALA A 423 2.15 1.44 14.70
N VAL A 424 3.01 2.21 14.02
CA VAL A 424 4.48 2.07 14.14
C VAL A 424 5.17 3.23 14.87
N GLY A 425 4.42 4.29 15.20
CA GLY A 425 4.94 5.44 15.94
C GLY A 425 5.94 6.31 15.16
N ASN A 426 5.92 6.26 13.82
CA ASN A 426 6.82 7.02 12.96
C ASN A 426 6.05 8.02 12.10
N ALA A 427 6.12 9.29 12.49
CA ALA A 427 5.40 10.38 11.85
C ALA A 427 6.09 10.97 10.61
N ASP A 428 7.32 10.55 10.31
CA ASP A 428 8.12 11.05 9.19
C ASP A 428 7.90 10.20 7.93
N ARG A 429 7.87 8.87 8.07
CA ARG A 429 7.68 7.94 6.94
C ARG A 429 6.68 6.80 7.19
N GLY A 430 6.17 6.64 8.41
CA GLY A 430 5.34 5.48 8.74
C GLY A 430 6.14 4.18 8.66
N ILE A 431 5.52 3.12 8.15
CA ILE A 431 6.11 1.77 8.06
C ILE A 431 7.04 1.56 6.84
N ARG A 432 6.96 2.45 5.85
CA ARG A 432 7.64 2.39 4.54
C ARG A 432 9.01 3.05 4.58
N ASN A 433 9.79 2.96 3.50
CA ASN A 433 11.13 3.54 3.40
C ASN A 433 11.09 5.08 3.33
N TRP A 434 10.04 5.67 2.74
CA TRP A 434 9.80 7.13 2.76
C TRP A 434 8.31 7.48 2.90
N ALA A 435 8.04 8.74 3.27
CA ALA A 435 6.77 9.36 2.89
C ALA A 435 6.69 9.52 1.37
N PHE A 436 5.55 9.20 0.76
CA PHE A 436 5.42 9.11 -0.70
C PHE A 436 5.56 10.45 -1.42
N ASP A 437 5.33 11.57 -0.73
CA ASP A 437 5.55 12.93 -1.27
C ASP A 437 7.03 13.32 -1.35
N ARG A 438 7.92 12.55 -0.72
CA ARG A 438 9.38 12.74 -0.69
C ARG A 438 10.16 11.52 -1.21
N SER A 439 9.48 10.47 -1.67
CA SER A 439 10.12 9.27 -2.20
C SER A 439 10.92 9.61 -3.48
N PRO A 440 12.21 9.22 -3.58
CA PRO A 440 13.01 9.41 -4.79
C PRO A 440 12.86 8.27 -5.81
N LEU A 441 12.08 7.23 -5.48
CA LEU A 441 12.03 5.98 -6.23
C LEU A 441 11.53 6.15 -7.67
N THR A 442 12.11 5.37 -8.55
CA THR A 442 11.83 5.27 -9.98
C THR A 442 11.66 3.82 -10.39
N TYR A 443 11.18 3.58 -11.61
CA TYR A 443 10.96 2.25 -12.13
C TYR A 443 12.23 1.39 -12.18
N GLY A 444 13.39 2.02 -12.41
CA GLY A 444 14.68 1.33 -12.42
C GLY A 444 15.17 0.95 -11.02
N ASP A 445 14.50 1.40 -9.96
CA ASP A 445 14.84 1.04 -8.58
C ASP A 445 14.22 -0.30 -8.14
N TYR A 446 13.63 -1.10 -9.04
CA TYR A 446 13.05 -2.40 -8.66
C TYR A 446 14.09 -3.31 -7.99
N GLY A 447 13.81 -3.78 -6.77
CA GLY A 447 14.73 -4.55 -5.94
C GLY A 447 15.73 -3.73 -5.11
N TYR A 448 15.60 -2.39 -5.06
CA TYR A 448 16.54 -1.51 -4.35
C TYR A 448 16.68 -1.82 -2.85
N ASP A 449 15.59 -2.26 -2.21
CA ASP A 449 15.52 -2.35 -0.75
C ASP A 449 16.43 -3.45 -0.21
N ILE A 450 16.69 -3.40 1.09
CA ILE A 450 17.58 -4.30 1.81
C ILE A 450 17.11 -5.76 1.82
N THR A 451 15.91 -6.06 1.34
CA THR A 451 15.37 -7.42 1.14
C THR A 451 15.57 -7.94 -0.28
N GLY A 452 15.92 -7.07 -1.24
CA GLY A 452 15.85 -7.38 -2.67
C GLY A 452 14.43 -7.20 -3.22
N PRO A 453 14.13 -7.80 -4.38
CA PRO A 453 12.78 -7.82 -4.94
C PRO A 453 11.77 -8.34 -3.91
N GLU A 454 10.83 -7.51 -3.54
CA GLU A 454 9.86 -7.76 -2.48
C GLU A 454 8.66 -6.82 -2.66
N VAL A 455 7.47 -7.41 -2.73
CA VAL A 455 6.25 -6.69 -3.12
C VAL A 455 5.95 -5.44 -2.29
N HIS A 456 6.21 -5.43 -0.98
CA HIS A 456 5.94 -4.23 -0.18
C HIS A 456 6.95 -3.11 -0.48
N ALA A 457 8.23 -3.46 -0.59
CA ALA A 457 9.30 -2.50 -0.90
C ALA A 457 9.17 -1.93 -2.31
N ASP A 458 8.93 -2.79 -3.30
CA ASP A 458 8.77 -2.39 -4.70
C ASP A 458 7.41 -1.74 -4.98
N GLY A 459 6.39 -2.06 -4.17
CA GLY A 459 5.11 -1.37 -4.18
C GLY A 459 5.22 0.12 -3.86
N GLU A 460 6.24 0.54 -3.11
CA GLU A 460 6.51 1.96 -2.85
C GLU A 460 6.81 2.75 -4.14
N ILE A 461 7.39 2.10 -5.15
CA ILE A 461 7.65 2.70 -6.47
C ILE A 461 6.30 3.05 -7.13
N TRP A 462 5.36 2.09 -7.12
CA TRP A 462 4.03 2.28 -7.69
C TRP A 462 3.23 3.35 -6.95
N THR A 463 3.22 3.31 -5.61
CA THR A 463 2.53 4.32 -4.80
C THR A 463 3.07 5.72 -5.07
N ALA A 464 4.39 5.88 -5.17
CA ALA A 464 5.00 7.17 -5.46
C ALA A 464 4.62 7.70 -6.84
N MET A 465 4.55 6.84 -7.87
CA MET A 465 4.06 7.22 -9.20
C MET A 465 2.60 7.71 -9.15
N LEU A 466 1.72 6.95 -8.50
CA LEU A 466 0.32 7.31 -8.39
C LEU A 466 0.09 8.54 -7.51
N TRP A 467 0.93 8.76 -6.49
CA TRP A 467 0.86 9.94 -5.64
C TRP A 467 1.25 11.21 -6.41
N ASP A 468 2.28 11.14 -7.25
CA ASP A 468 2.65 12.26 -8.14
C ASP A 468 1.56 12.53 -9.20
N LEU A 469 0.90 11.49 -9.70
CA LEU A 469 -0.25 11.64 -10.60
C LEU A 469 -1.40 12.36 -9.90
N ARG A 470 -1.75 11.91 -8.69
CA ARG A 470 -2.74 12.57 -7.83
C ARG A 470 -2.39 14.05 -7.64
N ARG A 471 -1.14 14.37 -7.29
CA ARG A 471 -0.68 15.75 -7.09
C ARG A 471 -0.86 16.59 -8.35
N ALA A 472 -0.44 16.09 -9.51
CA ALA A 472 -0.59 16.80 -10.78
C ALA A 472 -2.07 17.10 -11.11
N LEU A 473 -2.98 16.17 -10.79
CA LEU A 473 -4.42 16.34 -10.99
C LEU A 473 -5.03 17.28 -9.95
N VAL A 474 -4.60 17.21 -8.69
CA VAL A 474 -5.02 18.15 -7.63
C VAL A 474 -4.57 19.57 -7.95
N ASP A 475 -3.35 19.76 -8.45
CA ASP A 475 -2.85 21.07 -8.88
C ASP A 475 -3.70 21.64 -10.03
N ARG A 476 -4.21 20.78 -10.91
CA ARG A 476 -5.02 21.19 -12.07
C ARG A 476 -6.51 21.42 -11.74
N TYR A 477 -7.11 20.58 -10.90
CA TYR A 477 -8.56 20.55 -10.69
C TYR A 477 -8.99 20.88 -9.25
N GLY A 478 -8.06 21.10 -8.33
CA GLY A 478 -8.31 21.27 -6.89
C GLY A 478 -8.40 19.93 -6.15
N ASN A 479 -8.27 19.97 -4.81
CA ASN A 479 -8.08 18.76 -3.98
C ASN A 479 -9.14 17.67 -4.21
N LYS A 480 -10.43 18.01 -4.04
CA LYS A 480 -11.49 16.99 -4.14
C LYS A 480 -11.65 16.45 -5.56
N ALA A 481 -11.76 17.33 -6.56
CA ALA A 481 -11.97 16.91 -7.94
C ALA A 481 -10.73 16.19 -8.52
N GLY A 482 -9.52 16.68 -8.24
CA GLY A 482 -8.28 16.04 -8.68
C GLY A 482 -8.07 14.65 -8.06
N SER A 483 -8.37 14.50 -6.77
CA SER A 483 -8.36 13.18 -6.12
C SER A 483 -9.42 12.22 -6.68
N ASP A 484 -10.63 12.70 -6.94
CA ASP A 484 -11.69 11.89 -7.54
C ASP A 484 -11.33 11.47 -8.98
N ILE A 485 -10.71 12.36 -9.78
CA ILE A 485 -10.20 12.02 -11.12
C ILE A 485 -9.09 10.96 -11.02
N ALA A 486 -8.12 11.14 -10.12
CA ALA A 486 -7.05 10.19 -9.92
C ALA A 486 -7.58 8.80 -9.54
N GLU A 487 -8.57 8.75 -8.65
CA GLU A 487 -9.19 7.49 -8.22
C GLU A 487 -9.97 6.82 -9.33
N HIS A 488 -10.76 7.57 -10.13
CA HIS A 488 -11.39 7.01 -11.32
C HIS A 488 -10.36 6.45 -12.32
N LEU A 489 -9.27 7.16 -12.58
CA LEU A 489 -8.22 6.68 -13.51
C LEU A 489 -7.60 5.37 -13.02
N VAL A 490 -7.28 5.28 -11.73
CA VAL A 490 -6.66 4.09 -11.13
C VAL A 490 -7.64 2.92 -11.05
N THR A 491 -8.87 3.16 -10.58
CA THR A 491 -9.89 2.11 -10.42
C THR A 491 -10.39 1.59 -11.78
N ASP A 492 -10.62 2.46 -12.76
CA ASP A 492 -11.09 2.04 -14.09
C ASP A 492 -10.01 1.29 -14.88
N ALA A 493 -8.72 1.55 -14.62
CA ALA A 493 -7.62 0.87 -15.28
C ALA A 493 -7.52 -0.61 -14.90
N MET A 494 -7.92 -0.99 -13.69
CA MET A 494 -7.83 -2.36 -13.18
C MET A 494 -8.49 -3.40 -14.12
N PRO A 495 -9.77 -3.27 -14.49
CA PRO A 495 -10.40 -4.23 -15.42
C PRO A 495 -9.95 -4.08 -16.88
N LEU A 496 -9.25 -2.98 -17.23
CA LEU A 496 -8.71 -2.75 -18.58
C LEU A 496 -7.36 -3.43 -18.79
N SER A 497 -6.59 -3.66 -17.72
CA SER A 497 -5.28 -4.30 -17.78
C SER A 497 -5.41 -5.82 -18.01
N PRO A 498 -4.35 -6.51 -18.48
CA PRO A 498 -4.30 -7.96 -18.39
C PRO A 498 -4.26 -8.44 -16.92
N PRO A 499 -4.59 -9.71 -16.63
CA PRO A 499 -4.23 -10.37 -15.37
C PRO A 499 -2.72 -10.42 -15.18
N SER A 500 -2.26 -10.33 -13.93
CA SER A 500 -0.83 -10.17 -13.58
C SER A 500 -0.13 -9.13 -14.45
N PRO A 501 -0.58 -7.86 -14.44
CA PRO A 501 0.03 -6.82 -15.26
C PRO A 501 1.43 -6.45 -14.75
N SER A 502 2.34 -6.07 -15.66
CA SER A 502 3.52 -5.30 -15.30
C SER A 502 3.13 -3.84 -14.96
N PHE A 503 4.05 -3.07 -14.38
CA PHE A 503 3.82 -1.63 -14.14
C PHE A 503 3.51 -0.89 -15.45
N LEU A 504 4.12 -1.31 -16.57
CA LEU A 504 3.92 -0.66 -17.87
C LEU A 504 2.55 -1.01 -18.47
N ASP A 505 2.08 -2.25 -18.30
CA ASP A 505 0.73 -2.63 -18.71
C ASP A 505 -0.33 -1.80 -17.97
N MET A 506 -0.13 -1.59 -16.67
CA MET A 506 -1.06 -0.81 -15.86
C MET A 506 -0.99 0.70 -16.15
N ARG A 507 0.21 1.25 -16.43
CA ARG A 507 0.34 2.62 -16.96
C ARG A 507 -0.49 2.79 -18.23
N ASP A 508 -0.39 1.84 -19.15
CA ASP A 508 -1.12 1.90 -20.43
C ASP A 508 -2.63 1.77 -20.21
N ALA A 509 -3.07 0.92 -19.27
CA ALA A 509 -4.47 0.85 -18.85
C ALA A 509 -4.99 2.15 -18.21
N ILE A 510 -4.16 2.89 -17.48
CA ILE A 510 -4.51 4.23 -16.94
C ILE A 510 -4.69 5.26 -18.07
N LEU A 511 -3.88 5.19 -19.13
CA LEU A 511 -4.04 6.03 -20.32
C LEU A 511 -5.33 5.70 -21.08
N ASP A 512 -5.69 4.41 -21.15
CA ASP A 512 -6.96 3.97 -21.73
C ASP A 512 -8.16 4.44 -20.88
N ALA A 513 -8.07 4.36 -19.55
CA ALA A 513 -9.07 4.91 -18.64
C ALA A 513 -9.28 6.42 -18.83
N ASP A 514 -8.19 7.19 -18.99
CA ASP A 514 -8.26 8.63 -19.30
C ASP A 514 -8.95 8.90 -20.65
N THR A 515 -8.63 8.09 -21.65
CA THR A 515 -9.25 8.20 -22.99
C THR A 515 -10.75 7.92 -22.93
N LEU A 516 -11.15 6.87 -22.20
CA LEU A 516 -12.54 6.43 -22.11
C LEU A 516 -13.42 7.37 -21.26
N ARG A 517 -12.94 7.78 -20.07
CA ARG A 517 -13.73 8.60 -19.14
C ARG A 517 -13.57 10.10 -19.35
N PHE A 518 -12.35 10.54 -19.63
CA PHE A 518 -11.98 11.96 -19.65
C PHE A 518 -11.49 12.42 -21.03
N HIS A 519 -11.75 11.63 -22.08
CA HIS A 519 -11.44 11.98 -23.47
C HIS A 519 -9.96 12.31 -23.74
N GLY A 520 -9.05 11.80 -22.91
CA GLY A 520 -7.61 12.06 -23.03
C GLY A 520 -7.15 13.38 -22.41
N ASP A 521 -8.01 14.08 -21.66
CA ASP A 521 -7.72 15.41 -21.11
C ASP A 521 -6.52 15.43 -20.15
N ASN A 522 -6.14 14.27 -19.58
CA ASN A 522 -5.04 14.14 -18.62
C ASN A 522 -3.83 13.38 -19.15
N THR A 523 -3.85 12.93 -20.41
CA THR A 523 -2.81 12.11 -21.04
C THR A 523 -1.41 12.73 -20.93
N ASP A 524 -1.30 14.05 -21.08
CA ASP A 524 -0.03 14.78 -20.93
C ASP A 524 0.52 14.73 -19.49
N ALA A 525 -0.37 14.83 -18.49
CA ALA A 525 0.02 14.74 -17.08
C ALA A 525 0.43 13.30 -16.72
N ILE A 526 -0.33 12.30 -17.18
CA ILE A 526 -0.02 10.88 -16.99
C ILE A 526 1.36 10.56 -17.55
N TRP A 527 1.60 10.82 -18.85
CA TRP A 527 2.90 10.56 -19.46
C TRP A 527 4.03 11.33 -18.79
N THR A 528 3.83 12.60 -18.42
CA THR A 528 4.87 13.39 -17.74
C THR A 528 5.24 12.80 -16.39
N VAL A 529 4.26 12.38 -15.58
CA VAL A 529 4.50 11.81 -14.24
C VAL A 529 5.21 10.46 -14.34
N PHE A 530 4.66 9.53 -15.13
CA PHE A 530 5.26 8.21 -15.28
C PHE A 530 6.67 8.29 -15.89
N ALA A 531 6.89 9.16 -16.87
CA ALA A 531 8.22 9.39 -17.43
C ALA A 531 9.20 10.00 -16.40
N ARG A 532 8.77 10.95 -15.55
CA ARG A 532 9.63 11.46 -14.47
C ARG A 532 10.10 10.36 -13.52
N ARG A 533 9.25 9.35 -13.32
CA ARG A 533 9.51 8.18 -12.46
C ARG A 533 10.12 7.00 -13.22
N GLY A 534 10.62 7.17 -14.45
CA GLY A 534 11.30 6.10 -15.19
C GLY A 534 10.38 5.08 -15.87
N ALA A 535 9.06 5.27 -15.84
CA ALA A 535 8.07 4.47 -16.56
C ALA A 535 7.56 5.17 -17.83
N GLY A 536 8.45 5.89 -18.52
CA GLY A 536 8.19 6.63 -19.75
C GLY A 536 8.09 5.76 -20.99
N ARG A 537 8.03 6.42 -22.17
CA ARG A 537 7.72 5.76 -23.44
C ARG A 537 8.76 4.71 -23.84
N SER A 538 10.04 4.93 -23.53
CA SER A 538 11.11 3.99 -23.83
C SER A 538 11.39 2.97 -22.73
N ALA A 539 10.61 2.99 -21.63
CA ALA A 539 10.72 1.97 -20.59
C ALA A 539 10.32 0.60 -21.16
N ALA A 540 10.95 -0.47 -20.67
CA ALA A 540 10.70 -1.82 -21.15
C ALA A 540 10.81 -2.83 -20.00
N THR A 541 10.07 -3.92 -20.12
CA THR A 541 10.05 -5.01 -19.16
C THR A 541 9.89 -6.35 -19.87
N ALA A 542 10.44 -7.42 -19.29
CA ALA A 542 10.27 -8.79 -19.78
C ALA A 542 8.91 -9.41 -19.40
N GLY A 543 8.13 -8.75 -18.55
CA GLY A 543 6.81 -9.21 -18.10
C GLY A 543 6.58 -8.92 -16.62
N PRO A 544 5.52 -9.48 -16.02
CA PRO A 544 5.17 -9.20 -14.63
C PRO A 544 6.15 -9.76 -13.59
N ASP A 545 7.00 -10.72 -13.93
CA ASP A 545 8.02 -11.27 -13.02
C ASP A 545 9.41 -10.67 -13.22
N ASP A 546 9.52 -9.64 -14.06
CA ASP A 546 10.78 -8.95 -14.32
C ASP A 546 11.19 -8.09 -13.12
N THR A 547 12.32 -8.42 -12.52
CA THR A 547 12.92 -7.72 -11.37
C THR A 547 14.09 -6.81 -11.74
N ASP A 548 14.40 -6.68 -13.04
CA ASP A 548 15.44 -5.78 -13.57
C ASP A 548 14.90 -4.97 -14.77
N PRO A 549 13.79 -4.21 -14.58
CA PRO A 549 13.13 -3.53 -15.69
C PRO A 549 13.96 -2.34 -16.20
N LYS A 550 13.93 -2.12 -17.52
CA LYS A 550 14.64 -0.99 -18.13
C LYS A 550 13.86 0.32 -17.95
N PRO A 551 14.40 1.32 -17.24
CA PRO A 551 13.72 2.60 -17.09
C PRO A 551 13.79 3.44 -18.37
N GLY A 552 12.74 4.24 -18.59
CA GLY A 552 12.67 5.26 -19.64
C GLY A 552 12.10 6.56 -19.07
N PHE A 553 12.75 7.68 -19.37
CA PHE A 553 12.37 8.98 -18.78
C PHE A 553 11.72 9.94 -19.77
N ASP A 554 11.35 9.45 -20.95
CA ASP A 554 10.80 10.23 -22.05
C ASP A 554 9.27 10.17 -22.11
N HIS A 555 8.68 11.29 -22.50
CA HIS A 555 7.27 11.39 -22.84
C HIS A 555 7.02 10.84 -24.25
N ALA A 556 5.83 10.27 -24.47
CA ALA A 556 5.39 9.87 -25.82
C ALA A 556 5.34 11.02 -26.86
N ALA A 557 5.27 12.28 -26.43
CA ALA A 557 5.27 13.45 -27.30
C ALA A 557 6.71 14.01 -27.36
N PRO A 558 7.42 13.91 -28.51
CA PRO A 558 8.83 14.31 -28.59
C PRO A 558 9.09 15.77 -28.20
N THR A 559 8.11 16.66 -28.41
CA THR A 559 8.19 18.07 -28.02
C THR A 559 8.27 18.29 -26.51
N ARG A 560 7.86 17.32 -25.69
CA ARG A 560 7.95 17.39 -24.22
C ARG A 560 9.32 16.95 -23.69
N ASN A 561 10.17 16.41 -24.55
CA ASN A 561 11.46 15.85 -24.16
C ASN A 561 12.61 16.82 -24.41
N GLY A 562 13.58 16.83 -23.49
CA GLY A 562 14.95 17.27 -23.74
C GLY A 562 15.85 16.06 -23.99
N MET A 563 17.10 16.32 -24.39
CA MET A 563 18.12 15.28 -24.52
C MET A 563 19.16 15.46 -23.41
N LEU A 564 19.31 14.49 -22.52
CA LEU A 564 20.47 14.42 -21.65
C LEU A 564 21.63 13.78 -22.41
N ALA A 565 22.82 14.38 -22.34
CA ALA A 565 24.06 13.78 -22.85
C ALA A 565 25.17 14.00 -21.83
N VAL A 566 25.55 12.94 -21.11
CA VAL A 566 26.62 12.97 -20.12
C VAL A 566 27.88 12.32 -20.70
N LYS A 567 29.01 13.04 -20.64
CA LYS A 567 30.33 12.50 -20.91
C LYS A 567 31.09 12.32 -19.60
N LEU A 568 31.41 11.10 -19.25
CA LEU A 568 32.16 10.71 -18.07
C LEU A 568 33.64 10.64 -18.42
N VAL A 569 34.47 11.33 -17.64
CA VAL A 569 35.92 11.34 -17.81
C VAL A 569 36.63 11.17 -16.48
N ASN A 570 37.80 10.54 -16.50
CA ASN A 570 38.68 10.46 -15.34
C ASN A 570 39.13 11.89 -14.99
N ALA A 571 38.92 12.32 -13.74
CA ALA A 571 39.31 13.65 -13.29
C ALA A 571 40.83 13.86 -13.32
N SER A 572 41.62 12.78 -13.19
CA SER A 572 43.09 12.81 -13.12
C SER A 572 43.75 12.86 -14.49
N THR A 573 43.21 12.16 -15.51
CA THR A 573 43.83 12.07 -16.85
C THR A 573 43.03 12.77 -17.94
N GLY A 574 41.73 12.97 -17.73
CA GLY A 574 40.81 13.53 -18.72
C GLY A 574 40.34 12.52 -19.77
N GLU A 575 40.76 11.25 -19.68
CA GLU A 575 40.34 10.19 -20.59
C GLU A 575 38.87 9.79 -20.34
N PRO A 576 38.13 9.35 -21.38
CA PRO A 576 36.79 8.84 -21.22
C PRO A 576 36.74 7.56 -20.36
N ILE A 577 35.68 7.41 -19.57
CA ILE A 577 35.47 6.20 -18.76
C ILE A 577 34.48 5.30 -19.49
N GLU A 578 34.92 4.09 -19.85
CA GLU A 578 34.08 3.04 -20.42
C GLU A 578 33.39 2.23 -19.31
N ASP A 579 32.27 1.60 -19.65
CA ASP A 579 31.49 0.70 -18.78
C ASP A 579 30.97 1.31 -17.47
N ALA A 580 30.89 2.64 -17.39
CA ALA A 580 30.27 3.32 -16.25
C ALA A 580 28.74 3.25 -16.35
N ARG A 581 28.10 2.78 -15.27
CA ARG A 581 26.64 2.74 -15.10
C ARG A 581 26.14 4.13 -14.72
N VAL A 582 25.20 4.66 -15.51
CA VAL A 582 24.50 5.91 -15.23
C VAL A 582 23.09 5.58 -14.75
N ILE A 583 22.81 5.86 -13.49
CA ILE A 583 21.54 5.56 -12.82
C ILE A 583 20.86 6.89 -12.49
N ILE A 584 19.58 7.03 -12.82
CA ILE A 584 18.78 8.18 -12.41
C ILE A 584 18.04 7.81 -11.12
N GLY A 585 18.64 8.15 -9.99
CA GLY A 585 18.18 7.69 -8.67
C GLY A 585 19.26 7.82 -7.60
N GLU A 586 18.90 7.46 -6.37
CA GLU A 586 19.81 7.50 -5.21
C GLU A 586 20.56 6.17 -4.99
N PHE A 587 20.09 5.07 -5.54
CA PHE A 587 20.64 3.72 -5.31
C PHE A 587 21.63 3.32 -6.39
N GLU A 588 22.57 2.45 -6.02
CA GLU A 588 23.51 1.80 -6.95
C GLU A 588 23.28 0.29 -7.00
N ALA A 589 23.14 -0.32 -5.82
CA ALA A 589 22.93 -1.74 -5.67
C ALA A 589 21.51 -2.13 -6.07
N ARG A 590 21.37 -3.24 -6.81
CA ARG A 590 20.08 -3.85 -7.17
C ARG A 590 19.13 -2.91 -7.91
N VAL A 591 19.68 -2.07 -8.79
CA VAL A 591 18.91 -1.16 -9.64
C VAL A 591 19.39 -1.20 -11.08
N THR A 592 18.48 -0.95 -12.01
CA THR A 592 18.74 -0.95 -13.44
C THR A 592 19.23 0.44 -13.89
N PRO A 593 20.43 0.56 -14.51
CA PRO A 593 20.89 1.84 -15.00
C PRO A 593 20.05 2.33 -16.18
N LEU A 594 19.99 3.65 -16.35
CA LEU A 594 19.48 4.28 -17.59
C LEU A 594 20.29 3.81 -18.81
N GLY A 595 21.60 3.65 -18.61
CA GLY A 595 22.51 3.08 -19.60
C GLY A 595 23.94 3.03 -19.09
N THR A 596 24.78 2.36 -19.88
CA THR A 596 26.21 2.21 -19.62
C THR A 596 26.99 2.95 -20.68
N SER A 597 28.07 3.64 -20.31
CA SER A 597 28.90 4.38 -21.25
C SER A 597 29.75 3.45 -22.11
N GLY A 598 29.78 3.64 -23.43
CA GLY A 598 30.77 2.98 -24.29
C GLY A 598 32.16 3.63 -24.20
N SER A 599 33.12 3.18 -25.01
CA SER A 599 34.50 3.71 -25.09
C SER A 599 34.68 5.24 -25.20
N GLY A 600 33.67 5.96 -25.70
CA GLY A 600 33.67 7.44 -25.73
C GLY A 600 33.30 8.11 -24.39
N GLY A 601 32.94 7.33 -23.38
CA GLY A 601 32.46 7.76 -22.07
C GLY A 601 31.10 8.45 -22.10
N VAL A 602 30.26 8.21 -23.10
CA VAL A 602 29.01 8.94 -23.30
C VAL A 602 27.78 8.06 -23.02
N VAL A 603 26.84 8.60 -22.24
CA VAL A 603 25.46 8.10 -22.13
C VAL A 603 24.51 9.23 -22.49
N SER A 604 23.49 8.93 -23.29
CA SER A 604 22.47 9.92 -23.65
C SER A 604 21.08 9.31 -23.66
N ALA A 605 20.09 10.06 -23.20
CA ALA A 605 18.69 9.64 -23.22
C ALA A 605 17.76 10.84 -23.41
N PRO A 606 16.65 10.68 -24.16
CA PRO A 606 15.56 11.62 -24.09
C PRO A 606 14.92 11.57 -22.69
N MET A 607 14.63 12.74 -22.12
CA MET A 607 13.99 12.82 -20.81
C MET A 607 13.01 14.01 -20.76
N VAL A 608 11.96 13.89 -19.97
CA VAL A 608 11.05 15.01 -19.69
C VAL A 608 11.73 16.14 -18.93
N ASP A 609 11.13 17.34 -19.01
CA ASP A 609 11.62 18.49 -18.23
C ASP A 609 11.53 18.21 -16.73
N GLY A 610 12.66 18.38 -16.04
CA GLY A 610 12.76 18.09 -14.62
C GLY A 610 14.15 18.32 -14.05
N THR A 611 14.21 18.12 -12.74
CA THR A 611 15.44 18.08 -11.95
C THR A 611 15.63 16.64 -11.50
N TYR A 612 16.81 16.08 -11.74
CA TYR A 612 17.12 14.69 -11.44
C TYR A 612 18.32 14.56 -10.51
N THR A 613 18.30 13.54 -9.66
CA THR A 613 19.50 12.98 -9.05
C THR A 613 20.05 11.90 -9.97
N MET A 614 21.35 11.86 -10.12
CA MET A 614 22.04 10.85 -10.90
C MET A 614 23.17 10.23 -10.09
N THR A 615 23.19 8.91 -10.01
CA THR A 615 24.25 8.12 -9.39
C THR A 615 25.07 7.49 -10.52
N VAL A 616 26.39 7.63 -10.44
CA VAL A 616 27.32 6.99 -11.38
C VAL A 616 28.15 5.98 -10.63
N GLN A 617 28.19 4.75 -11.11
CA GLN A 617 29.08 3.70 -10.62
C GLN A 617 30.02 3.31 -11.75
N ALA A 618 31.32 3.26 -11.45
CA ALA A 618 32.31 2.84 -12.44
C ALA A 618 33.52 2.19 -11.77
N ARG A 619 34.07 1.21 -12.47
CA ARG A 619 35.25 0.45 -12.06
C ARG A 619 36.43 1.38 -11.79
N GLY A 620 36.96 1.39 -10.57
CA GLY A 620 38.06 2.26 -10.13
C GLY A 620 37.63 3.69 -9.74
N PHE A 621 36.37 4.06 -9.91
CA PHE A 621 35.85 5.39 -9.54
C PHE A 621 34.82 5.34 -8.42
N GLY A 622 34.41 4.14 -8.00
CA GLY A 622 33.41 3.96 -6.96
C GLY A 622 32.04 4.49 -7.38
N ILE A 623 31.34 5.05 -6.41
CA ILE A 623 29.97 5.54 -6.52
C ILE A 623 29.99 7.04 -6.29
N GLN A 624 29.52 7.81 -7.28
CA GLN A 624 29.52 9.27 -7.21
C GLN A 624 28.16 9.82 -7.62
N LYS A 625 27.58 10.63 -6.74
CA LYS A 625 26.25 11.22 -6.90
C LYS A 625 26.32 12.67 -7.39
N PHE A 626 25.51 12.97 -8.39
CA PHE A 626 25.33 14.30 -8.97
C PHE A 626 23.87 14.71 -8.79
N ARG A 627 23.65 15.75 -7.99
CA ARG A 627 22.30 16.29 -7.73
C ARG A 627 22.01 17.48 -8.63
N ASP A 628 20.73 17.81 -8.73
CA ASP A 628 20.23 18.99 -9.44
C ASP A 628 20.49 18.99 -10.96
N LEU A 629 20.49 17.80 -11.59
CA LEU A 629 20.64 17.68 -13.03
C LEU A 629 19.37 18.18 -13.74
N GLN A 630 19.47 19.35 -14.36
CA GLN A 630 18.38 20.00 -15.07
C GLN A 630 18.26 19.49 -16.52
N VAL A 631 17.13 18.89 -16.87
CA VAL A 631 16.74 18.63 -18.26
C VAL A 631 15.63 19.59 -18.66
N LYS A 632 15.71 20.15 -19.88
CA LYS A 632 14.71 21.09 -20.41
C LYS A 632 14.20 20.60 -21.76
N SER A 633 12.88 20.62 -21.91
CA SER A 633 12.19 20.26 -23.17
C SER A 633 12.76 21.07 -24.36
N GLY A 634 12.94 20.38 -25.50
CA GLY A 634 13.45 20.96 -26.74
C GLY A 634 14.94 21.33 -26.74
N LYS A 635 15.68 21.02 -25.67
CA LYS A 635 17.11 21.33 -25.54
C LYS A 635 17.95 20.08 -25.27
N THR A 636 19.21 20.13 -25.67
CA THR A 636 20.22 19.18 -25.24
C THR A 636 20.94 19.70 -23.99
N THR A 637 20.80 18.99 -22.87
CA THR A 637 21.62 19.16 -21.67
C THR A 637 22.89 18.33 -21.82
N ALA A 638 23.94 18.91 -22.41
CA ALA A 638 25.26 18.30 -22.45
C ALA A 638 26.05 18.61 -21.15
N ARG A 639 26.64 17.59 -20.52
CA ARG A 639 27.49 17.73 -19.34
C ARG A 639 28.72 16.84 -19.46
N THR A 640 29.89 17.38 -19.12
CA THR A 640 31.08 16.57 -18.87
C THR A 640 31.26 16.45 -17.37
N LEU A 641 31.19 15.22 -16.85
CA LEU A 641 31.36 14.94 -15.43
C LEU A 641 32.72 14.29 -15.23
N LYS A 642 33.47 14.86 -14.28
CA LYS A 642 34.79 14.36 -13.91
C LYS A 642 34.64 13.46 -12.69
N LEU A 643 34.95 12.18 -12.84
CA LEU A 643 34.93 11.23 -11.72
C LEU A 643 36.32 11.19 -11.10
N ALA A 644 36.40 11.44 -9.79
CA ALA A 644 37.65 11.26 -9.06
C ALA A 644 37.94 9.75 -8.91
N PRO A 645 39.16 9.27 -9.18
CA PRO A 645 39.53 7.89 -8.89
C PRO A 645 39.32 7.54 -7.41
N ASN A 646 38.77 6.37 -7.14
CA ASN A 646 38.65 5.83 -5.79
C ASN A 646 39.98 5.21 -5.37
N LEU A 647 40.71 5.89 -4.49
CA LEU A 647 42.01 5.44 -3.98
C LEU A 647 41.93 4.15 -3.17
N ALA A 648 40.76 3.85 -2.61
CA ALA A 648 40.53 2.61 -1.89
C ALA A 648 40.13 1.47 -2.81
N SER A 649 39.79 1.72 -4.08
CA SER A 649 39.32 0.67 -4.99
C SER A 649 40.39 -0.39 -5.27
N LYS A 650 40.02 -1.66 -5.12
CA LYS A 650 40.85 -2.80 -5.54
C LYS A 650 41.15 -2.76 -7.04
N GLN A 651 40.28 -2.14 -7.83
CA GLN A 651 40.44 -1.99 -9.28
C GLN A 651 41.54 -1.00 -9.65
N ASN A 652 41.93 -0.12 -8.73
CA ASN A 652 43.09 0.76 -8.85
C ASN A 652 44.35 0.19 -8.18
N GLY A 653 44.30 -1.03 -7.62
CA GLY A 653 45.43 -1.68 -6.94
C GLY A 653 45.48 -1.49 -5.43
N ALA A 654 44.44 -0.91 -4.82
CA ALA A 654 44.30 -0.92 -3.37
C ALA A 654 44.09 -2.36 -2.85
N SER A 655 44.40 -2.60 -1.59
CA SER A 655 44.28 -3.94 -0.99
C SER A 655 43.98 -3.89 0.49
N VAL A 656 43.17 -4.85 0.96
CA VAL A 656 43.01 -5.08 2.40
C VAL A 656 44.27 -5.77 2.92
N VAL A 657 45.02 -5.09 3.78
CA VAL A 657 46.27 -5.63 4.34
C VAL A 657 46.05 -6.31 5.70
N LYS A 658 44.99 -5.92 6.41
CA LYS A 658 44.63 -6.52 7.70
C LYS A 658 43.14 -6.39 7.96
N THR A 659 42.54 -7.42 8.54
CA THR A 659 41.19 -7.36 9.12
C THR A 659 41.18 -8.06 10.46
N SER A 660 40.35 -7.61 11.40
CA SER A 660 40.20 -8.25 12.71
C SER A 660 39.47 -9.59 12.63
N SER A 661 38.42 -9.66 11.81
CA SER A 661 37.67 -10.87 11.51
C SER A 661 36.87 -10.71 10.22
N GLN A 662 36.55 -11.81 9.55
CA GLN A 662 35.69 -11.79 8.36
C GLN A 662 34.98 -13.12 8.15
N ASP A 663 33.83 -13.05 7.52
CA ASP A 663 33.08 -14.17 6.96
C ASP A 663 33.67 -14.57 5.59
N ASP A 664 33.71 -15.88 5.28
CA ASP A 664 34.27 -16.39 4.01
C ASP A 664 33.45 -15.93 2.79
N GLY A 665 32.13 -15.81 2.92
CA GLY A 665 31.22 -15.36 1.86
C GLY A 665 31.09 -13.84 1.79
N SER A 666 31.67 -13.11 2.75
CA SER A 666 31.57 -11.65 2.86
C SER A 666 32.87 -11.05 3.42
N PRO A 667 34.00 -11.23 2.69
CA PRO A 667 35.32 -10.80 3.14
C PRO A 667 35.48 -9.28 3.15
N ALA A 668 36.51 -8.79 3.87
CA ALA A 668 36.78 -7.35 3.94
C ALA A 668 37.14 -6.71 2.58
N SER A 669 37.51 -7.49 1.57
CA SER A 669 37.76 -7.00 0.21
C SER A 669 36.50 -6.47 -0.50
N PHE A 670 35.31 -6.78 0.01
CA PHE A 670 34.05 -6.18 -0.45
C PHE A 670 33.90 -4.73 -0.02
N LEU A 671 34.66 -4.25 0.98
CA LEU A 671 34.67 -2.81 1.32
C LEU A 671 35.25 -1.91 0.23
N ILE A 672 35.86 -2.47 -0.81
CA ILE A 672 36.69 -1.73 -1.75
C ILE A 672 36.49 -2.17 -3.20
N ASP A 673 35.33 -2.74 -3.51
CA ASP A 673 35.02 -3.31 -4.82
C ASP A 673 34.21 -2.38 -5.73
N ASP A 674 33.91 -1.17 -5.28
CA ASP A 674 33.18 -0.11 -6.00
C ASP A 674 31.66 -0.37 -6.12
N THR A 675 31.04 -1.12 -5.20
CA THR A 675 29.59 -1.38 -5.18
C THR A 675 29.00 -1.43 -3.76
N GLU A 676 27.72 -1.05 -3.61
CA GLU A 676 26.95 -1.26 -2.38
C GLU A 676 26.22 -2.62 -2.37
N ALA A 677 26.35 -3.44 -3.41
CA ALA A 677 25.64 -4.73 -3.54
C ALA A 677 26.25 -5.85 -2.68
N THR A 678 27.51 -5.68 -2.28
CA THR A 678 28.27 -6.59 -1.42
C THR A 678 28.55 -5.92 -0.07
N ALA A 679 29.01 -6.71 0.91
CA ALA A 679 29.46 -6.13 2.17
C ALA A 679 30.46 -7.01 2.90
N TRP A 680 31.32 -6.39 3.71
CA TRP A 680 32.09 -7.09 4.72
C TRP A 680 31.21 -7.48 5.90
N LYS A 681 31.21 -8.76 6.25
CA LYS A 681 30.59 -9.31 7.46
C LYS A 681 31.69 -9.80 8.40
N THR A 682 31.59 -9.43 9.68
CA THR A 682 32.50 -9.94 10.72
C THR A 682 32.07 -11.34 11.15
N LYS A 683 32.99 -12.13 11.74
CA LYS A 683 32.56 -13.38 12.39
C LYS A 683 31.66 -13.07 13.59
N ASP A 684 30.82 -14.04 13.95
CA ASP A 684 30.05 -14.00 15.19
C ASP A 684 31.01 -13.93 16.41
N GLN A 685 30.77 -12.98 17.32
CA GLN A 685 31.59 -12.79 18.51
C GLN A 685 31.21 -13.70 19.69
N GLY A 686 30.15 -14.49 19.57
CA GLY A 686 29.54 -15.32 20.62
C GLY A 686 28.83 -14.52 21.71
N LYS A 687 28.69 -13.20 21.53
CA LYS A 687 28.10 -12.24 22.48
C LYS A 687 27.60 -11.01 21.71
N PRO A 688 26.73 -10.17 22.31
CA PRO A 688 26.30 -8.92 21.69
C PRO A 688 27.48 -8.08 21.18
N TYR A 689 27.43 -7.69 19.91
CA TYR A 689 28.52 -7.00 19.21
C TYR A 689 28.90 -5.71 19.93
N ASN A 690 27.90 -4.93 20.36
CA ASN A 690 28.09 -3.64 21.03
C ASN A 690 28.75 -3.76 22.43
N SER A 691 28.82 -4.98 23.00
CA SER A 691 29.59 -5.29 24.22
C SER A 691 30.94 -5.98 23.92
N GLY A 692 31.26 -6.10 22.63
CA GLY A 692 32.40 -6.78 22.06
C GLY A 692 33.58 -5.86 21.78
N ALA A 693 34.57 -6.42 21.08
CA ALA A 693 35.68 -5.62 20.56
C ALA A 693 35.26 -5.00 19.22
N HIS A 694 35.61 -3.73 19.01
CA HIS A 694 35.39 -3.06 17.72
C HIS A 694 36.15 -3.82 16.63
N GLN A 695 35.50 -4.06 15.50
CA GLN A 695 36.11 -4.73 14.36
C GLN A 695 36.70 -3.70 13.41
N VAL A 696 37.82 -4.05 12.77
CA VAL A 696 38.60 -3.12 11.94
C VAL A 696 39.06 -3.79 10.65
N ALA A 697 38.96 -3.05 9.55
CA ALA A 697 39.57 -3.40 8.27
C ALA A 697 40.56 -2.29 7.86
N GLU A 698 41.77 -2.70 7.49
CA GLU A 698 42.88 -1.85 7.07
C GLU A 698 43.13 -2.03 5.58
N VAL A 699 43.10 -0.91 4.86
CA VAL A 699 43.27 -0.82 3.42
C VAL A 699 44.54 -0.03 3.13
N LYS A 700 45.45 -0.63 2.36
CA LYS A 700 46.50 0.10 1.67
C LYS A 700 45.90 0.71 0.40
N LEU A 701 46.01 2.02 0.27
CA LEU A 701 45.50 2.75 -0.89
C LEU A 701 46.32 2.42 -2.14
N ALA A 702 45.70 2.63 -3.30
CA ALA A 702 46.35 2.47 -4.60
C ALA A 702 47.62 3.32 -4.72
N GLU A 703 47.57 4.56 -4.21
CA GLU A 703 48.68 5.51 -4.20
C GLU A 703 48.63 6.36 -2.92
N GLU A 704 49.79 6.89 -2.51
CA GLU A 704 49.83 7.93 -1.47
C GLU A 704 49.26 9.24 -2.04
N ALA A 705 48.29 9.83 -1.33
CA ALA A 705 47.58 11.01 -1.82
C ALA A 705 47.16 11.97 -0.70
N GLN A 706 46.83 13.20 -1.10
CA GLN A 706 46.12 14.15 -0.25
C GLN A 706 44.63 13.79 -0.19
N VAL A 707 44.26 12.91 0.73
CA VAL A 707 42.87 12.50 0.96
C VAL A 707 42.07 13.68 1.46
N SER A 708 40.95 13.98 0.79
CA SER A 708 40.07 15.11 1.12
C SER A 708 38.65 14.67 1.49
N ARG A 709 38.26 13.46 1.12
CA ARG A 709 36.90 12.95 1.28
C ARG A 709 36.91 11.43 1.41
N ILE A 710 36.07 10.92 2.30
CA ILE A 710 35.89 9.49 2.55
C ILE A 710 34.40 9.23 2.47
N ALA A 711 33.99 8.20 1.75
CA ALA A 711 32.61 7.77 1.71
C ALA A 711 32.49 6.38 2.33
N VAL A 712 31.45 6.18 3.14
CA VAL A 712 31.18 4.92 3.84
C VAL A 712 29.72 4.57 3.60
N SER A 713 29.46 3.30 3.29
CA SER A 713 28.10 2.76 3.17
C SER A 713 27.89 1.61 4.14
N THR A 714 26.65 1.46 4.60
CA THR A 714 26.21 0.29 5.36
C THR A 714 25.00 -0.39 4.71
N LEU A 715 24.72 -0.10 3.43
CA LEU A 715 23.62 -0.72 2.68
C LEU A 715 23.88 -2.22 2.53
N LYS A 716 23.15 -3.03 3.31
CA LYS A 716 23.47 -4.45 3.42
C LYS A 716 23.07 -5.28 2.18
N PRO A 717 23.75 -6.42 1.94
CA PRO A 717 23.22 -7.46 1.05
C PRO A 717 21.91 -8.03 1.60
N THR A 718 21.13 -8.65 0.74
CA THR A 718 19.79 -9.18 1.08
C THR A 718 19.85 -10.24 2.19
N THR A 719 20.94 -11.00 2.23
CA THR A 719 21.21 -12.09 3.17
C THR A 719 21.60 -11.66 4.59
N ALA A 720 22.05 -10.42 4.77
CA ALA A 720 22.47 -9.93 6.08
C ALA A 720 21.29 -9.48 6.96
N GLY A 721 21.44 -9.56 8.29
CA GLY A 721 20.45 -9.03 9.23
C GLY A 721 20.42 -7.50 9.25
N ARG A 722 19.24 -6.87 9.19
CA ARG A 722 19.11 -5.40 9.18
C ARG A 722 19.56 -4.70 10.45
N PHE A 723 19.55 -5.40 11.58
CA PHE A 723 20.07 -4.88 12.85
C PHE A 723 21.57 -5.15 13.05
N ASN A 724 22.19 -5.93 12.15
CA ASN A 724 23.64 -6.16 12.16
C ASN A 724 24.42 -5.07 11.44
N VAL A 725 23.74 -4.13 10.78
CA VAL A 725 24.39 -3.07 10.02
C VAL A 725 25.07 -2.07 10.95
N THR A 726 26.16 -1.48 10.46
CA THR A 726 26.96 -0.51 11.19
C THR A 726 26.12 0.70 11.59
N LYS A 727 26.20 1.09 12.86
CA LYS A 727 25.61 2.32 13.38
C LYS A 727 26.68 3.39 13.50
N ASP A 728 27.66 3.20 14.38
CA ASP A 728 28.76 4.14 14.57
C ASP A 728 30.07 3.58 13.98
N PHE A 729 30.85 4.45 13.35
CA PHE A 729 32.14 4.09 12.78
C PHE A 729 33.20 5.19 12.95
N THR A 730 34.46 4.76 12.97
CA THR A 730 35.62 5.64 13.05
C THR A 730 36.58 5.33 11.91
N VAL A 731 37.07 6.38 11.24
CA VAL A 731 38.07 6.27 10.17
C VAL A 731 39.39 6.89 10.61
N GLN A 732 40.46 6.15 10.41
CA GLN A 732 41.83 6.60 10.65
C GLN A 732 42.66 6.49 9.39
N THR A 733 43.65 7.36 9.26
CA THR A 733 44.61 7.36 8.16
C THR A 733 46.04 7.22 8.68
N SER A 734 46.93 6.76 7.79
CA SER A 734 48.36 6.64 8.04
C SER A 734 49.16 6.81 6.75
N THR A 735 50.41 7.26 6.87
CA THR A 735 51.38 7.31 5.77
C THR A 735 52.28 6.07 5.73
N ASP A 736 52.32 5.26 6.79
CA ASP A 736 53.22 4.12 6.93
C ASP A 736 52.54 2.81 7.38
N GLY A 737 51.25 2.85 7.72
CA GLY A 737 50.49 1.72 8.27
C GLY A 737 50.77 1.45 9.76
N VAL A 738 51.60 2.26 10.41
CA VAL A 738 52.04 2.09 11.80
C VAL A 738 51.48 3.19 12.69
N LEU A 739 51.65 4.46 12.30
CA LEU A 739 51.16 5.60 13.05
C LEU A 739 49.80 6.03 12.50
N TRP A 740 48.77 5.93 13.35
CA TRP A 740 47.39 6.15 12.96
C TRP A 740 46.82 7.42 13.58
N LYS A 741 46.08 8.18 12.78
CA LYS A 741 45.34 9.37 13.23
C LYS A 741 43.88 9.23 12.86
N THR A 742 42.97 9.44 13.82
CA THR A 742 41.55 9.61 13.54
C THR A 742 41.32 10.88 12.73
N VAL A 743 40.65 10.73 11.59
CA VAL A 743 40.32 11.85 10.70
C VAL A 743 38.83 12.10 10.61
N LYS A 744 38.01 11.08 10.88
CA LYS A 744 36.56 11.17 10.83
C LYS A 744 35.91 10.12 11.71
N ALA A 745 34.71 10.42 12.20
CA ALA A 745 33.76 9.46 12.73
C ALA A 745 32.38 9.79 12.13
N GLY A 746 31.49 8.81 12.07
CA GLY A 746 30.16 8.97 11.51
C GLY A 746 29.15 8.02 12.16
N THR A 747 27.87 8.32 11.94
CA THR A 747 26.75 7.55 12.47
C THR A 747 25.68 7.39 11.39
N PHE A 748 25.16 6.18 11.24
CA PHE A 748 23.93 5.88 10.51
C PHE A 748 22.78 5.83 11.52
N GLY A 749 21.91 6.83 11.50
CA GLY A 749 20.74 6.88 12.38
C GLY A 749 19.56 6.15 11.76
N ALA A 750 18.94 5.24 12.50
CA ALA A 750 17.70 4.57 12.11
C ALA A 750 16.62 4.85 13.16
N PRO A 751 15.54 5.59 12.81
CA PRO A 751 14.41 5.73 13.72
C PRO A 751 13.62 4.42 13.83
N ALA A 752 12.86 4.30 14.92
CA ALA A 752 11.85 3.25 15.05
C ALA A 752 10.87 3.26 13.84
N PRO A 753 10.30 2.10 13.46
CA PRO A 753 10.42 0.81 14.13
C PRO A 753 11.64 -0.01 13.72
N ARG A 754 12.36 0.38 12.65
CA ARG A 754 13.48 -0.43 12.12
C ARG A 754 14.38 0.38 11.19
N PRO A 755 15.65 -0.03 11.03
CA PRO A 755 16.49 0.41 9.93
C PRO A 755 15.89 0.08 8.55
N THR A 756 15.98 1.02 7.64
CA THR A 756 15.49 0.95 6.24
C THR A 756 16.61 1.30 5.25
N ALA A 757 16.44 1.01 3.95
CA ALA A 757 17.44 1.33 2.93
C ALA A 757 17.94 2.79 2.96
N PRO A 758 17.08 3.83 3.02
CA PRO A 758 17.55 5.22 3.10
C PRO A 758 18.41 5.54 4.32
N ASP A 759 18.25 4.84 5.44
CA ASP A 759 19.08 5.04 6.64
C ASP A 759 20.51 4.51 6.46
N MET A 760 20.73 3.66 5.45
CA MET A 760 21.96 2.90 5.22
C MET A 760 22.77 3.38 4.02
N LEU A 761 22.21 4.31 3.22
CA LEU A 761 22.83 4.84 2.01
C LEU A 761 24.19 5.47 2.29
N MET A 762 25.11 5.34 1.32
CA MET A 762 26.45 5.91 1.39
C MET A 762 26.50 7.37 1.86
N GLN A 763 27.21 7.60 2.97
CA GLN A 763 27.54 8.93 3.47
C GLN A 763 28.89 9.36 2.95
N THR A 764 28.92 10.46 2.20
CA THR A 764 30.17 11.08 1.75
C THR A 764 30.62 12.16 2.73
N LEU A 765 31.71 11.90 3.44
CA LEU A 765 32.27 12.75 4.50
C LEU A 765 33.47 13.54 3.99
N LYS A 766 33.35 14.87 3.96
CA LYS A 766 34.49 15.76 3.70
C LYS A 766 35.39 15.83 4.94
N LEU A 767 36.70 15.77 4.75
CA LEU A 767 37.68 16.03 5.80
C LEU A 767 37.85 17.55 5.97
N ASP A 768 37.94 18.01 7.22
CA ASP A 768 38.07 19.45 7.53
C ASP A 768 39.39 20.02 6.99
N THR A 769 40.42 19.18 6.93
CA THR A 769 41.68 19.47 6.28
C THR A 769 42.12 18.21 5.53
N PRO A 770 42.53 18.31 4.26
CA PRO A 770 43.12 17.18 3.56
C PRO A 770 44.31 16.60 4.32
N VAL A 771 44.49 15.28 4.23
CA VAL A 771 45.57 14.57 4.92
C VAL A 771 46.35 13.73 3.92
N THR A 772 47.68 13.72 4.04
CA THR A 772 48.50 12.73 3.32
C THR A 772 48.24 11.35 3.91
N ALA A 773 47.88 10.39 3.08
CA ALA A 773 47.70 9.00 3.50
C ALA A 773 48.09 8.02 2.39
N SER A 774 48.70 6.91 2.80
CA SER A 774 48.91 5.71 1.98
C SER A 774 48.09 4.52 2.50
N HIS A 775 47.55 4.63 3.71
CA HIS A 775 46.68 3.63 4.34
C HIS A 775 45.48 4.30 5.01
N VAL A 776 44.37 3.58 5.01
CA VAL A 776 43.13 3.94 5.71
C VAL A 776 42.64 2.71 6.47
N ARG A 777 42.08 2.90 7.66
CA ARG A 777 41.33 1.83 8.33
C ARG A 777 40.02 2.35 8.86
N VAL A 778 38.99 1.49 8.79
CA VAL A 778 37.65 1.77 9.29
C VAL A 778 37.35 0.82 10.44
N PHE A 779 36.84 1.38 11.54
CA PHE A 779 36.33 0.65 12.69
C PHE A 779 34.81 0.64 12.63
N VAL A 780 34.21 -0.52 12.87
CA VAL A 780 32.80 -0.61 13.23
C VAL A 780 32.70 -0.53 14.75
N ASP A 781 32.34 0.64 15.25
CA ASP A 781 32.31 0.93 16.69
C ASP A 781 31.03 0.37 17.33
N SER A 782 29.90 0.42 16.62
CA SER A 782 28.62 -0.15 17.06
C SER A 782 27.75 -0.58 15.87
N ILE A 783 26.76 -1.42 16.13
CA ILE A 783 25.69 -1.81 15.20
C ILE A 783 24.33 -1.36 15.71
N GLN A 784 23.32 -1.39 14.84
CA GLN A 784 21.96 -0.97 15.20
C GLN A 784 21.35 -1.82 16.31
N GLY A 785 21.58 -3.14 16.28
CA GLY A 785 20.94 -4.09 17.20
C GLY A 785 21.64 -4.29 18.53
N GLU A 786 20.86 -4.61 19.56
CA GLU A 786 21.34 -4.78 20.93
C GLU A 786 21.79 -6.21 21.24
N THR A 787 21.21 -7.22 20.57
CA THR A 787 21.47 -8.64 20.81
C THR A 787 22.25 -9.31 19.69
N LYS A 788 22.36 -8.65 18.53
CA LYS A 788 23.11 -9.12 17.37
C LYS A 788 24.60 -9.24 17.68
N THR A 789 25.25 -10.24 17.09
CA THR A 789 26.59 -10.72 17.49
C THR A 789 27.69 -10.47 16.46
N TYR A 790 27.33 -9.97 15.27
CA TYR A 790 28.25 -9.65 14.18
C TYR A 790 27.87 -8.32 13.52
N ALA A 791 28.82 -7.70 12.85
CA ALA A 791 28.64 -6.44 12.12
C ALA A 791 28.72 -6.61 10.60
N VAL A 792 28.06 -5.68 9.90
CA VAL A 792 28.08 -5.54 8.45
C VAL A 792 28.43 -4.10 8.06
N LEU A 793 29.36 -3.95 7.13
CA LEU A 793 29.74 -2.67 6.52
C LEU A 793 29.98 -2.89 5.03
N SER A 794 29.40 -2.05 4.18
CA SER A 794 29.27 -2.38 2.76
C SER A 794 30.45 -1.88 1.94
N GLU A 795 30.77 -0.59 2.04
CA GLU A 795 31.72 0.05 1.12
C GLU A 795 32.49 1.18 1.81
N LEU A 796 33.76 1.35 1.42
CA LEU A 796 34.70 2.38 1.87
C LEU A 796 35.42 2.96 0.64
N GLN A 797 35.07 4.19 0.29
CA GLN A 797 35.70 4.91 -0.83
C GLN A 797 36.52 6.09 -0.33
N VAL A 798 37.67 6.31 -0.97
CA VAL A 798 38.64 7.34 -0.55
C VAL A 798 38.99 8.20 -1.75
N PHE A 799 38.81 9.51 -1.61
CA PHE A 799 39.04 10.47 -2.70
C PHE A 799 39.99 11.59 -2.27
N GLY A 800 40.87 11.99 -3.18
CA GLY A 800 41.92 12.97 -2.93
C GLY A 800 42.58 13.47 -4.21
N ASP A 801 43.70 14.18 -4.05
CA ASP A 801 44.57 14.53 -5.17
C ASP A 801 45.43 13.31 -5.55
N ALA A 802 44.99 12.60 -6.58
CA ALA A 802 45.53 11.31 -7.01
C ALA A 802 45.86 11.35 -8.50
N SER A 803 46.82 12.22 -8.87
CA SER A 803 47.27 12.36 -10.24
C SER A 803 47.91 11.07 -10.74
N GLY A 804 47.36 10.49 -11.81
CA GLY A 804 47.90 9.28 -12.46
C GLY A 804 47.31 7.95 -12.01
N VAL A 805 46.31 7.95 -11.11
CA VAL A 805 45.57 6.72 -10.79
C VAL A 805 44.59 6.40 -11.90
N GLU A 806 44.73 5.19 -12.45
CA GLU A 806 43.87 4.60 -13.46
C GLU A 806 43.46 3.18 -13.05
N PRO A 807 42.27 2.70 -13.44
CA PRO A 807 41.89 1.32 -13.26
C PRO A 807 42.91 0.38 -13.92
N LEU A 808 43.35 -0.64 -13.18
CA LEU A 808 44.23 -1.69 -13.69
C LEU A 808 43.56 -2.41 -14.86
N PRO A 809 44.30 -2.98 -15.83
CA PRO A 809 43.72 -3.82 -16.87
C PRO A 809 42.84 -4.93 -16.27
N PHE A 810 41.65 -5.13 -16.83
CA PHE A 810 40.76 -6.20 -16.39
C PHE A 810 41.41 -7.56 -16.67
N THR A 811 41.58 -8.35 -15.61
CA THR A 811 42.07 -9.73 -15.71
C THR A 811 40.96 -10.60 -15.12
N PRO A 812 40.27 -11.43 -15.92
CA PRO A 812 39.21 -12.28 -15.41
C PRO A 812 39.74 -13.27 -14.37
N ASP A 813 38.93 -13.57 -13.35
CA ASP A 813 39.25 -14.62 -12.39
C ASP A 813 39.29 -16.00 -13.07
N GLU A 814 40.23 -16.86 -12.65
CA GLU A 814 40.36 -18.23 -13.15
C GLU A 814 39.13 -19.06 -12.73
N PRO A 815 38.44 -19.74 -13.67
CA PRO A 815 37.28 -20.57 -13.35
C PRO A 815 37.60 -21.69 -12.36
N VAL A 816 36.70 -21.92 -11.40
CA VAL A 816 36.73 -23.10 -10.54
C VAL A 816 35.76 -24.13 -11.09
N SER A 817 36.21 -25.37 -11.27
CA SER A 817 35.35 -26.45 -11.74
C SER A 817 35.50 -27.71 -10.91
N GLU A 818 34.38 -28.38 -10.65
CA GLU A 818 34.31 -29.67 -9.97
C GLU A 818 33.43 -30.61 -10.80
N SER A 819 33.84 -31.87 -10.94
CA SER A 819 33.08 -32.88 -11.67
C SER A 819 32.73 -34.04 -10.75
N GLY A 820 31.52 -34.56 -10.90
CA GLY A 820 30.98 -35.56 -10.00
C GLY A 820 29.89 -36.40 -10.64
N THR A 821 29.30 -37.26 -9.83
CA THR A 821 28.11 -38.05 -10.19
C THR A 821 27.14 -38.01 -9.02
N ILE A 822 25.88 -37.67 -9.29
CA ILE A 822 24.79 -37.74 -8.30
C ILE A 822 24.02 -39.05 -8.54
N GLN A 823 24.01 -39.94 -7.54
CA GLN A 823 23.59 -41.33 -7.70
C GLN A 823 22.08 -41.50 -7.90
N VAL A 824 21.25 -40.77 -7.15
CA VAL A 824 19.79 -40.91 -7.16
C VAL A 824 19.14 -39.54 -7.02
N GLY A 825 18.06 -39.29 -7.77
CA GLY A 825 17.24 -38.10 -7.57
C GLY A 825 16.28 -38.24 -6.39
N GLU A 826 16.04 -37.13 -5.67
CA GLU A 826 15.11 -37.05 -4.53
C GLU A 826 13.83 -36.27 -4.92
N PRO A 827 12.75 -36.96 -5.35
CA PRO A 827 11.55 -36.31 -5.86
C PRO A 827 10.72 -35.61 -4.77
N GLN A 828 10.98 -35.87 -3.47
CA GLN A 828 10.37 -35.07 -2.40
C GLN A 828 10.92 -33.63 -2.38
N GLY A 829 12.00 -33.33 -3.12
CA GLY A 829 12.65 -32.01 -3.29
C GLY A 829 11.80 -30.89 -3.90
N LEU A 830 10.62 -31.22 -4.44
CA LEU A 830 9.82 -30.36 -5.33
C LEU A 830 9.16 -29.11 -4.71
N TRP A 831 9.16 -28.92 -3.39
CA TRP A 831 8.26 -27.92 -2.74
C TRP A 831 8.90 -26.97 -1.74
N TYR A 832 10.22 -26.74 -1.76
CA TYR A 832 10.91 -26.15 -0.61
C TYR A 832 11.24 -24.66 -0.74
N LEU A 833 10.31 -23.82 -0.28
CA LEU A 833 10.61 -22.50 0.29
C LEU A 833 10.93 -22.65 1.79
N PRO A 834 11.91 -21.92 2.34
CA PRO A 834 12.01 -21.73 3.78
C PRO A 834 10.69 -21.17 4.33
N GLY A 835 10.04 -21.89 5.27
CA GLY A 835 8.78 -21.46 5.89
C GLY A 835 7.58 -22.39 5.67
N THR A 836 7.67 -23.38 4.77
CA THR A 836 6.66 -24.44 4.65
C THR A 836 7.08 -25.69 5.41
N GLU A 837 6.55 -25.88 6.62
CA GLU A 837 6.67 -27.13 7.36
C GLU A 837 5.68 -28.19 6.83
N PRO A 838 6.07 -29.49 6.72
CA PRO A 838 7.35 -30.05 7.15
C PRO A 838 8.48 -30.02 6.09
N TYR A 839 9.62 -29.43 6.44
CA TYR A 839 10.87 -29.48 5.66
C TYR A 839 11.55 -30.84 5.80
N ARG A 840 11.80 -31.55 4.68
CA ARG A 840 12.49 -32.86 4.67
C ARG A 840 13.64 -32.85 3.65
N PRO A 841 14.86 -32.45 4.05
CA PRO A 841 15.99 -32.43 3.15
C PRO A 841 16.42 -33.84 2.74
N GLY A 842 16.94 -33.97 1.53
CA GLY A 842 17.66 -35.15 1.08
C GLY A 842 18.91 -35.45 1.94
N VAL A 843 19.51 -36.63 1.76
CA VAL A 843 20.59 -37.14 2.63
C VAL A 843 21.85 -36.27 2.56
N THR A 844 22.21 -35.77 1.38
CA THR A 844 23.36 -34.87 1.21
C THR A 844 23.13 -33.55 1.94
N VAL A 845 21.97 -32.91 1.71
CA VAL A 845 21.62 -31.62 2.32
C VAL A 845 21.46 -31.75 3.85
N ALA A 846 20.89 -32.85 4.33
CA ALA A 846 20.80 -33.14 5.76
C ALA A 846 22.21 -33.28 6.39
N SER A 847 23.11 -34.04 5.76
CA SER A 847 24.49 -34.19 6.25
C SER A 847 25.28 -32.88 6.19
N TRP A 848 25.00 -32.05 5.19
CA TRP A 848 25.56 -30.71 5.01
C TRP A 848 25.11 -29.76 6.11
N GLN A 849 23.81 -29.62 6.35
CA GLN A 849 23.26 -28.74 7.39
C GLN A 849 23.67 -29.16 8.80
N ALA A 850 23.87 -30.47 9.04
CA ALA A 850 24.27 -30.98 10.34
C ALA A 850 25.74 -30.71 10.70
N ALA A 851 26.65 -30.73 9.72
CA ALA A 851 28.10 -30.67 9.96
C ALA A 851 28.79 -29.43 9.38
N CYS A 852 28.16 -28.74 8.43
CA CYS A 852 28.67 -27.56 7.72
C CYS A 852 30.12 -27.72 7.22
N GLY A 853 30.39 -28.80 6.49
CA GLY A 853 31.72 -29.15 5.98
C GLY A 853 31.69 -29.61 4.53
N THR A 854 32.64 -29.13 3.71
CA THR A 854 32.81 -29.52 2.31
C THR A 854 34.02 -30.44 2.13
N PRO A 855 33.87 -31.61 1.48
CA PRO A 855 32.61 -32.16 0.97
C PRO A 855 31.71 -32.69 2.12
N PRO A 856 30.36 -32.62 1.98
CA PRO A 856 29.43 -33.29 2.88
C PRO A 856 29.71 -34.79 2.98
N ALA A 857 29.37 -35.41 4.12
CA ALA A 857 29.58 -36.85 4.32
C ALA A 857 28.83 -37.73 3.31
N ALA A 858 27.66 -37.26 2.83
CA ALA A 858 26.85 -37.93 1.81
C ALA A 858 26.95 -37.28 0.42
N GLN A 859 28.04 -36.55 0.12
CA GLN A 859 28.26 -35.91 -1.18
C GLN A 859 28.02 -36.89 -2.35
N GLY A 860 27.22 -36.47 -3.32
CA GLY A 860 26.90 -37.24 -4.53
C GLY A 860 25.83 -38.31 -4.34
N ALA A 861 25.21 -38.45 -3.16
CA ALA A 861 24.07 -39.35 -2.99
C ALA A 861 22.85 -38.84 -3.77
N ASP A 862 22.42 -37.63 -3.46
CA ASP A 862 21.26 -36.93 -4.05
C ASP A 862 21.52 -35.44 -4.34
N ALA A 863 22.62 -34.88 -3.85
CA ALA A 863 23.09 -33.55 -4.21
C ALA A 863 24.63 -33.49 -4.29
N TRP A 864 25.15 -32.37 -4.78
CA TRP A 864 26.58 -32.06 -4.76
C TRP A 864 26.83 -30.63 -4.32
N ILE A 865 27.61 -30.43 -3.26
CA ILE A 865 27.92 -29.11 -2.69
C ILE A 865 29.40 -28.75 -2.92
N THR A 866 29.66 -27.63 -3.59
CA THR A 866 31.00 -27.12 -3.89
C THR A 866 31.28 -25.84 -3.11
N LYS A 867 32.48 -25.73 -2.52
CA LYS A 867 32.95 -24.50 -1.89
C LYS A 867 33.40 -23.50 -2.95
N LEU A 868 32.83 -22.31 -2.90
CA LEU A 868 33.23 -21.20 -3.75
C LEU A 868 34.50 -20.55 -3.21
N PRO A 869 35.35 -19.98 -4.08
CA PRO A 869 36.43 -19.08 -3.63
C PRO A 869 35.89 -17.95 -2.77
N ALA A 870 36.67 -17.54 -1.77
CA ALA A 870 36.29 -16.45 -0.90
C ALA A 870 36.06 -15.17 -1.71
N GLY A 871 34.92 -14.51 -1.48
CA GLY A 871 34.54 -13.30 -2.21
C GLY A 871 33.86 -13.51 -3.56
N TRP A 872 33.57 -14.75 -3.99
CA TRP A 872 32.80 -14.98 -5.23
C TRP A 872 31.28 -14.85 -5.04
N GLY A 873 30.80 -14.73 -3.80
CA GLY A 873 29.45 -14.30 -3.49
C GLY A 873 29.28 -12.78 -3.64
N ASP A 874 29.72 -12.22 -4.76
CA ASP A 874 29.69 -10.78 -5.05
C ASP A 874 28.58 -10.36 -6.03
N GLY A 875 27.84 -11.33 -6.60
CA GLY A 875 26.87 -11.08 -7.65
C GLY A 875 27.48 -10.79 -9.03
N LEU A 876 28.82 -10.79 -9.16
CA LEU A 876 29.55 -10.60 -10.41
C LEU A 876 30.07 -11.93 -10.97
N HIS A 877 29.98 -13.01 -10.19
CA HIS A 877 30.29 -14.35 -10.63
C HIS A 877 29.03 -15.13 -10.99
N VAL A 878 29.19 -16.12 -11.86
CA VAL A 878 28.14 -17.05 -12.27
C VAL A 878 28.59 -18.48 -12.00
N ALA A 879 27.64 -19.31 -11.60
CA ALA A 879 27.76 -20.76 -11.59
C ALA A 879 26.95 -21.34 -12.76
N SER A 880 27.46 -22.43 -13.33
CA SER A 880 26.78 -23.18 -14.38
C SER A 880 27.22 -24.62 -14.27
N TYR A 881 26.39 -25.57 -14.69
CA TYR A 881 26.81 -26.95 -14.78
C TYR A 881 26.63 -27.47 -16.21
N THR A 882 27.43 -28.43 -16.60
CA THR A 882 27.35 -29.11 -17.89
C THR A 882 27.25 -30.60 -17.68
N GLU A 883 26.67 -31.29 -18.65
CA GLU A 883 26.61 -32.75 -18.70
C GLU A 883 27.44 -33.26 -19.88
N PRO A 884 28.18 -34.38 -19.73
CA PRO A 884 29.01 -34.92 -20.80
C PRO A 884 28.17 -35.50 -21.96
N GLU A 885 26.96 -35.98 -21.66
CA GLU A 885 25.96 -36.48 -22.59
C GLU A 885 24.57 -36.10 -22.06
N SER A 886 23.55 -36.05 -22.93
CA SER A 886 22.17 -35.75 -22.51
C SER A 886 21.65 -36.83 -21.57
N GLN A 887 21.34 -36.45 -20.34
CA GLN A 887 20.85 -37.35 -19.30
C GLN A 887 19.41 -36.99 -18.91
N LEU A 888 18.63 -38.01 -18.54
CA LEU A 888 17.28 -37.81 -18.04
C LEU A 888 17.33 -37.36 -16.58
N GLY A 889 16.79 -36.18 -16.29
CA GLY A 889 16.59 -35.71 -14.93
C GLY A 889 16.48 -34.19 -14.86
N GLU A 890 16.17 -33.68 -13.66
CA GLU A 890 16.00 -32.25 -13.41
C GLU A 890 16.88 -31.84 -12.22
N MET A 891 17.55 -30.69 -12.37
CA MET A 891 18.48 -30.15 -11.40
C MET A 891 17.98 -28.82 -10.85
N GLN A 892 18.21 -28.61 -9.56
CA GLN A 892 18.12 -27.30 -8.93
C GLN A 892 19.51 -26.84 -8.48
N MET A 893 19.80 -25.57 -8.67
CA MET A 893 21.02 -24.94 -8.18
C MET A 893 20.68 -24.05 -6.98
N PHE A 894 21.27 -24.35 -5.83
CA PHE A 894 21.12 -23.58 -4.60
C PHE A 894 22.42 -22.89 -4.22
N PHE A 895 22.34 -21.71 -3.64
CA PHE A 895 23.46 -21.02 -3.00
C PHE A 895 23.29 -21.04 -1.50
N TYR A 896 24.39 -21.26 -0.79
CA TYR A 896 24.42 -21.28 0.68
C TYR A 896 25.45 -20.29 1.21
N ASP A 897 25.15 -19.71 2.37
CA ASP A 897 26.06 -18.85 3.10
C ASP A 897 27.20 -19.65 3.77
N SER A 898 28.13 -18.95 4.41
CA SER A 898 29.25 -19.54 5.15
C SER A 898 28.82 -20.40 6.35
N GLU A 899 27.60 -20.22 6.85
CA GLU A 899 26.96 -20.97 7.93
C GLU A 899 26.12 -22.14 7.40
N CYS A 900 26.22 -22.45 6.10
CA CYS A 900 25.54 -23.55 5.43
C CYS A 900 24.01 -23.41 5.37
N LYS A 901 23.48 -22.19 5.54
CA LYS A 901 22.07 -21.88 5.38
C LYS A 901 21.76 -21.53 3.92
N PRO A 902 20.62 -21.97 3.38
CA PRO A 902 20.22 -21.63 2.03
C PRO A 902 19.98 -20.13 1.89
N ILE A 903 20.45 -19.54 0.80
CA ILE A 903 20.22 -18.15 0.41
C ILE A 903 19.08 -18.09 -0.62
N THR A 904 19.29 -18.78 -1.74
CA THR A 904 18.34 -18.87 -2.86
C THR A 904 18.59 -20.16 -3.63
N GLY A 905 17.63 -20.56 -4.45
CA GLY A 905 17.84 -21.59 -5.46
C GLY A 905 16.66 -21.72 -6.39
N ASP A 906 16.93 -22.24 -7.58
CA ASP A 906 15.94 -22.42 -8.63
C ASP A 906 16.35 -23.59 -9.54
N PHE A 907 15.45 -23.99 -10.43
CA PHE A 907 15.73 -24.91 -11.51
C PHE A 907 16.86 -24.37 -12.39
N ALA A 908 17.82 -25.23 -12.66
CA ALA A 908 18.95 -24.90 -13.52
C ALA A 908 19.00 -25.91 -14.67
N THR A 909 19.16 -25.39 -15.88
CA THR A 909 19.37 -26.21 -17.07
C THR A 909 20.87 -26.31 -17.41
N PRO A 910 21.33 -27.39 -18.08
CA PRO A 910 22.73 -27.53 -18.44
C PRO A 910 23.22 -26.35 -19.30
N GLY A 911 24.30 -25.72 -18.88
CA GLY A 911 24.90 -24.54 -19.53
C GLY A 911 24.26 -23.20 -19.14
N GLN A 912 23.16 -23.19 -18.39
CA GLN A 912 22.58 -21.97 -17.84
C GLN A 912 23.56 -21.34 -16.86
N LYS A 913 23.85 -20.05 -17.07
CA LYS A 913 24.60 -19.24 -16.13
C LYS A 913 23.63 -18.69 -15.09
N VAL A 914 23.86 -19.03 -13.84
CA VAL A 914 23.11 -18.51 -12.69
C VAL A 914 24.05 -17.61 -11.91
N VAL A 915 23.64 -16.37 -11.63
CA VAL A 915 24.43 -15.43 -10.83
C VAL A 915 24.62 -15.99 -9.43
N ILE A 916 25.86 -16.00 -8.95
CA ILE A 916 26.18 -16.42 -7.58
C ILE A 916 25.62 -15.36 -6.63
N ALA A 917 24.72 -15.78 -5.75
CA ALA A 917 24.03 -14.86 -4.84
C ALA A 917 25.02 -14.11 -3.92
N PRO A 918 24.80 -12.79 -3.67
CA PRO A 918 25.60 -12.04 -2.71
C PRO A 918 25.66 -12.69 -1.32
N GLY A 919 26.87 -12.91 -0.80
CA GLY A 919 27.11 -13.61 0.46
C GLY A 919 27.26 -15.13 0.35
N ALA A 920 27.09 -15.72 -0.85
CA ALA A 920 27.26 -17.15 -1.04
C ALA A 920 28.72 -17.58 -0.84
N ALA A 921 28.90 -18.63 -0.04
CA ALA A 921 30.18 -19.33 0.14
C ALA A 921 30.18 -20.72 -0.51
N TYR A 922 29.00 -21.24 -0.84
CA TYR A 922 28.83 -22.56 -1.44
C TYR A 922 27.74 -22.53 -2.51
N VAL A 923 27.87 -23.43 -3.48
CA VAL A 923 26.84 -23.74 -4.48
C VAL A 923 26.53 -25.23 -4.41
N GLY A 924 25.25 -25.57 -4.48
CA GLY A 924 24.74 -26.94 -4.46
C GLY A 924 23.96 -27.26 -5.73
N LEU A 925 24.20 -28.44 -6.29
CA LEU A 925 23.35 -29.05 -7.31
C LEU A 925 22.51 -30.16 -6.67
N LEU A 926 21.20 -29.97 -6.61
CA LEU A 926 20.24 -30.95 -6.10
C LEU A 926 19.60 -31.69 -7.28
N TYR A 927 19.61 -33.01 -7.24
CA TYR A 927 19.02 -33.84 -8.29
C TYR A 927 17.63 -34.32 -7.88
N LEU A 928 16.61 -34.04 -8.69
CA LEU A 928 15.21 -34.32 -8.32
C LEU A 928 14.73 -35.71 -8.76
N TYR A 929 15.08 -36.16 -9.97
CA TYR A 929 14.73 -37.50 -10.43
C TYR A 929 15.71 -38.01 -11.48
N GLY A 930 15.86 -39.33 -11.53
CA GLY A 930 16.81 -40.04 -12.38
C GLY A 930 17.90 -40.73 -11.56
N ALA A 931 18.95 -41.22 -12.21
CA ALA A 931 20.06 -41.91 -11.55
C ALA A 931 21.39 -41.64 -12.26
N ASP A 932 22.50 -41.75 -11.53
CA ASP A 932 23.88 -41.65 -12.01
C ASP A 932 24.18 -40.41 -12.87
N TYR A 933 23.66 -39.25 -12.47
CA TYR A 933 23.81 -38.01 -13.22
C TYR A 933 25.24 -37.48 -13.14
N LYS A 934 25.97 -37.52 -14.25
CA LYS A 934 27.32 -36.98 -14.38
C LYS A 934 27.27 -35.51 -14.74
N PHE A 935 28.06 -34.70 -14.06
CA PHE A 935 28.10 -33.26 -14.32
C PHE A 935 29.52 -32.70 -14.12
N THR A 936 29.74 -31.53 -14.71
CA THR A 936 30.83 -30.61 -14.38
C THR A 936 30.22 -29.28 -14.01
N LEU A 937 30.34 -28.91 -12.73
CA LEU A 937 29.96 -27.60 -12.21
C LEU A 937 31.14 -26.65 -12.38
N THR A 938 30.89 -25.47 -12.93
CA THR A 938 31.88 -24.42 -13.13
C THR A 938 31.35 -23.10 -12.57
N ALA A 939 32.11 -22.51 -11.66
CA ALA A 939 31.95 -21.13 -11.23
C ALA A 939 33.03 -20.26 -11.89
N ARG A 940 32.67 -19.06 -12.34
CA ARG A 940 33.58 -18.11 -12.99
C ARG A 940 33.00 -16.69 -12.98
N GLN A 941 33.81 -15.70 -13.30
CA GLN A 941 33.33 -14.33 -13.46
C GLN A 941 32.30 -14.22 -14.60
N ALA A 942 31.24 -13.43 -14.40
CA ALA A 942 30.31 -13.05 -15.46
C ALA A 942 31.08 -12.24 -16.50
N GLY A 943 31.10 -12.75 -17.74
CA GLY A 943 31.81 -12.13 -18.85
C GLY A 943 30.91 -11.33 -19.76
#